data_AF-A0A2H5DQY5-F1
#
_entry.id   AF-A0A2H5DQY5-F1
#
_cell.length_a   1.000
_cell.length_b   1.000
_cell.length_c   1.000
_cell.angle_alpha   90.00
_cell.angle_beta   90.00
_cell.angle_gamma   90.00
#
_symmetry.space_group_name_H-M   'P 1'
#
loop_
_entity.id
_entity.type
_entity.pdbx_description
1 polymer ?
#
loop_
_entity_poly.entity_id
_entity_poly.type
_entity_poly.pdbx_seq_one_letter_code
_entity_poly.pdbx_strand_id
1 'polypeptide(L)'
;MHNRTRRYLATGMLQGGLPLLFACGALAQPSLTGQIGYINMPSARVGDDGTFSLGYGYDKPYGTLWTSTTVLPWLEVSGRYTSIAGIPGFDDPAYGGGYGRYKDKAIDLKFKLWDESALMPEIAVGVTDIVGNRLWKGKYLVASKNWLPGLETSIGYGSGRIQGVFGGVRFTPSFLPNWSLVAEYDANDYRKDPYEVSTFAAQRNKGPAVGLEYQWGWLGLQLAHQRSHASINAHIDIPLNVKEFVPKIQEPAYFSGGPDLPSRPTLAQWRDQPDRARLLAESLARQDYKNIRIAMQRDTLVLELSSSRISNVGRAIGRAVRTALYFAPLETREIRVVYTELEQPIATYSFYDMAALNDYLLGKTPRARLLETVSIKPGRDEELQPLEAKNLAAALREDVAVNALTNQEGDLVQVTSNDPEDNRFHLAPKMGVYFNDPSGAFHYDIMAEANYKRRLGQGLYLDSGLSADLYNTITAVTQPSNSLLPHVRSDIADYKRVKTPKLNRFLINQYMNFGPEVYARASAGIYEEMFRGAGGQVLYYPGAGRNWAVDLAVDALQQRDYQGWFGTRDYQTITAIASMHYRLPLGITATMRAGRFLAKDDGARVEFKRRFRSGIEAGFWYTKTNGHDITSPGTPSKPYYDKGLFFSIPLNSLLTFDARTTGDFSLSPWTRDVGQMVMTPGDLYDIVSDPRRDIDAYDGLGNFAERPDEQNLPKVTPPQPSYHPWPMVRLRLEDSGRQWLQFDDKATSLGTAAVLSLAAAGLDRPVNRAFQNHQDNRLMKDWGRFGKGLPYAAAALSGAAFALGDDRLSNTGLIALESSAFALVGSEALKFAVNRQRPGDSDSPWRGQPSGQSRLQSSFTSNHSAVLFAAVTPFAKEYDQPWLYGAAALGAGGRLASRDHWLSDVVVGGLLGYLTGNWLWQAQRDDSRYRGGLTAGPKQVGVRIDVPLR
;
A
#
# COMPACT_ATOMS: atom_id res chain seq x y z
N MET A 1 -0.97 -44.24 38.92
CA MET A 1 -1.55 -42.87 38.92
C MET A 1 -1.39 -42.28 37.52
N HIS A 2 -2.49 -41.77 36.98
CA HIS A 2 -2.76 -41.63 35.55
C HIS A 2 -2.10 -40.38 34.91
N ASN A 3 -1.18 -40.60 33.97
CA ASN A 3 -0.88 -39.67 32.87
C ASN A 3 -1.72 -40.08 31.66
N ARG A 4 -2.61 -39.21 31.16
CA ARG A 4 -3.35 -39.45 29.91
C ARG A 4 -2.88 -38.50 28.80
N THR A 5 -2.02 -39.05 27.95
CA THR A 5 -1.74 -38.62 26.59
C THR A 5 -2.99 -38.76 25.72
N ARG A 6 -3.38 -37.71 24.98
CA ARG A 6 -4.36 -37.80 23.88
C ARG A 6 -3.61 -38.01 22.57
N ARG A 7 -3.88 -39.16 21.94
CA ARG A 7 -3.41 -39.53 20.59
C ARG A 7 -4.30 -38.84 19.54
N TYR A 8 -3.69 -38.16 18.57
CA TYR A 8 -4.34 -37.86 17.30
C TYR A 8 -4.08 -39.05 16.36
N LEU A 9 -5.15 -39.73 15.94
CA LEU A 9 -5.10 -40.76 14.91
C LEU A 9 -5.22 -40.09 13.55
N ALA A 10 -4.13 -40.15 12.79
CA ALA A 10 -4.13 -39.97 11.36
C ALA A 10 -4.20 -41.36 10.70
N THR A 11 -5.14 -41.54 9.78
CA THR A 11 -5.10 -42.58 8.74
C THR A 11 -5.81 -42.05 7.49
N GLY A 12 -5.04 -41.78 6.42
CA GLY A 12 -5.52 -41.71 5.04
C GLY A 12 -5.95 -43.10 4.55
N MET A 13 -6.52 -43.31 3.36
CA MET A 13 -6.45 -42.63 2.08
C MET A 13 -7.76 -42.95 1.30
N LEU A 14 -8.18 -42.07 0.39
CA LEU A 14 -8.53 -42.46 -1.00
C LEU A 14 -8.49 -41.21 -1.91
N GLN A 15 -7.80 -41.43 -3.03
CA GLN A 15 -7.31 -40.53 -4.08
C GLN A 15 -8.38 -39.63 -4.74
N GLY A 16 -8.02 -38.38 -5.02
CA GLY A 16 -8.77 -37.45 -5.88
C GLY A 16 -8.65 -36.01 -5.41
N GLY A 17 -7.74 -35.23 -6.02
CA GLY A 17 -7.23 -33.97 -5.48
C GLY A 17 -8.23 -32.82 -5.33
N LEU A 18 -8.19 -32.20 -4.14
CA LEU A 18 -8.31 -30.77 -3.86
C LEU A 18 -8.16 -30.63 -2.34
N PRO A 19 -7.05 -30.11 -1.77
CA PRO A 19 -7.05 -29.71 -0.37
C PRO A 19 -7.84 -28.41 -0.30
N LEU A 20 -9.15 -28.54 -0.17
CA LEU A 20 -9.99 -27.47 0.29
C LEU A 20 -9.56 -27.13 1.73
N LEU A 21 -8.78 -26.06 1.86
CA LEU A 21 -8.50 -25.38 3.12
C LEU A 21 -9.81 -24.79 3.64
N PHE A 22 -10.70 -25.61 4.21
CA PHE A 22 -11.92 -25.17 4.90
C PHE A 22 -11.76 -25.36 6.40
N ALA A 23 -11.18 -24.35 7.03
CA ALA A 23 -11.33 -24.13 8.46
C ALA A 23 -11.50 -22.62 8.71
N CYS A 24 -12.63 -22.07 8.27
CA CYS A 24 -13.04 -20.72 8.66
C CYS A 24 -13.77 -20.80 10.01
N GLY A 25 -13.05 -20.51 11.09
CA GLY A 25 -13.67 -20.16 12.37
C GLY A 25 -14.31 -18.77 12.28
N ALA A 26 -15.53 -18.63 12.81
CA ALA A 26 -16.28 -17.38 13.06
C ALA A 26 -15.84 -16.17 12.20
N LEU A 27 -16.26 -16.16 10.93
CA LEU A 27 -15.81 -15.16 9.97
C LEU A 27 -16.41 -13.80 10.25
N ALA A 28 -15.55 -12.81 10.44
CA ALA A 28 -15.93 -11.42 10.32
C ALA A 28 -16.43 -11.18 8.88
N GLN A 29 -17.68 -10.73 8.71
CA GLN A 29 -18.30 -10.58 7.40
C GLN A 29 -18.48 -9.10 7.04
N PRO A 30 -18.30 -8.71 5.76
CA PRO A 30 -18.58 -7.35 5.29
C PRO A 30 -20.07 -6.98 5.38
N SER A 31 -20.35 -5.78 5.89
CA SER A 31 -21.66 -5.12 5.82
C SER A 31 -22.01 -4.70 4.38
N LEU A 32 -23.22 -4.19 4.17
CA LEU A 32 -23.70 -3.61 2.90
C LEU A 32 -22.83 -2.45 2.37
N THR A 33 -22.01 -1.86 3.25
CA THR A 33 -21.09 -0.76 2.90
C THR A 33 -19.63 -1.20 2.77
N GLY A 34 -19.37 -2.49 2.97
CA GLY A 34 -18.05 -3.12 2.84
C GLY A 34 -17.24 -3.19 4.13
N GLN A 35 -17.48 -2.31 5.11
CA GLN A 35 -16.83 -2.46 6.41
C GLN A 35 -17.29 -3.75 7.10
N ILE A 36 -16.40 -4.44 7.78
CA ILE A 36 -16.76 -5.63 8.55
C ILE A 36 -17.75 -5.25 9.66
N GLY A 37 -18.82 -6.02 9.76
CA GLY A 37 -19.92 -5.72 10.65
C GLY A 37 -21.00 -6.77 10.56
N TYR A 38 -22.25 -6.33 10.70
CA TYR A 38 -23.44 -7.15 10.52
C TYR A 38 -24.09 -6.81 9.17
N ILE A 39 -25.23 -6.13 9.15
CA ILE A 39 -25.94 -5.78 7.92
C ILE A 39 -25.61 -4.34 7.53
N ASN A 40 -25.95 -3.37 8.40
CA ASN A 40 -25.59 -1.96 8.25
C ASN A 40 -24.59 -1.49 9.30
N MET A 41 -24.59 -2.13 10.47
CA MET A 41 -23.79 -1.67 11.61
C MET A 41 -22.41 -2.34 11.63
N PRO A 42 -21.34 -1.58 11.94
CA PRO A 42 -20.00 -2.13 12.08
C PRO A 42 -19.88 -2.98 13.34
N SER A 43 -18.95 -3.93 13.35
CA SER A 43 -18.46 -4.60 14.55
C SER A 43 -17.04 -4.14 14.86
N ALA A 44 -16.50 -4.51 16.03
CA ALA A 44 -15.11 -4.26 16.39
C ALA A 44 -14.11 -5.14 15.61
N ARG A 45 -14.63 -6.15 14.91
CA ARG A 45 -13.84 -7.08 14.11
C ARG A 45 -13.23 -6.36 12.92
N VAL A 46 -12.02 -6.80 12.61
CA VAL A 46 -11.33 -6.56 11.34
C VAL A 46 -11.04 -7.91 10.71
N GLY A 47 -10.84 -7.94 9.40
CA GLY A 47 -10.57 -9.19 8.69
C GLY A 47 -9.18 -9.71 9.06
N ASP A 48 -8.87 -10.93 8.67
CA ASP A 48 -7.51 -11.44 8.77
C ASP A 48 -6.51 -10.53 8.04
N ASP A 49 -5.26 -10.54 8.50
CA ASP A 49 -4.22 -9.70 7.93
C ASP A 49 -4.06 -9.95 6.43
N GLY A 50 -4.18 -8.89 5.61
CA GLY A 50 -4.10 -9.00 4.16
C GLY A 50 -5.32 -9.63 3.51
N THR A 51 -6.50 -9.56 4.11
CA THR A 51 -7.76 -9.86 3.40
C THR A 51 -8.18 -8.66 2.56
N PHE A 52 -8.39 -8.87 1.26
CA PHE A 52 -9.02 -7.92 0.35
C PHE A 52 -10.42 -8.42 -0.01
N SER A 53 -11.41 -7.57 0.10
CA SER A 53 -12.80 -7.89 -0.23
C SER A 53 -13.34 -6.92 -1.28
N LEU A 54 -14.13 -7.43 -2.21
CA LEU A 54 -14.88 -6.65 -3.21
C LEU A 54 -16.33 -7.13 -3.20
N GLY A 55 -17.28 -6.22 -3.15
CA GLY A 55 -18.68 -6.61 -3.17
C GLY A 55 -19.64 -5.53 -3.63
N TYR A 56 -20.88 -5.96 -3.82
CA TYR A 56 -22.00 -5.11 -4.17
C TYR A 56 -23.14 -5.32 -3.16
N GLY A 57 -23.49 -4.25 -2.46
CA GLY A 57 -24.63 -4.17 -1.55
C GLY A 57 -25.78 -3.39 -2.19
N TYR A 58 -27.01 -3.88 -2.06
CA TYR A 58 -28.21 -3.13 -2.42
C TYR A 58 -29.17 -3.08 -1.24
N ASP A 59 -29.51 -1.86 -0.85
CA ASP A 59 -30.33 -1.54 0.31
C ASP A 59 -31.09 -0.24 0.05
N LYS A 60 -32.33 -0.38 -0.44
CA LYS A 60 -33.10 0.70 -1.08
C LYS A 60 -33.05 2.02 -0.26
N PRO A 61 -32.75 3.17 -0.89
CA PRO A 61 -32.53 3.41 -2.32
C PRO A 61 -31.07 3.25 -2.79
N TYR A 62 -30.18 2.71 -1.95
CA TYR A 62 -28.75 2.71 -2.18
C TYR A 62 -28.26 1.44 -2.85
N GLY A 63 -27.54 1.58 -3.97
CA GLY A 63 -26.73 0.51 -4.56
C GLY A 63 -25.26 0.87 -4.40
N THR A 64 -24.51 0.06 -3.65
CA THR A 64 -23.14 0.36 -3.23
C THR A 64 -22.19 -0.71 -3.76
N LEU A 65 -21.30 -0.31 -4.66
CA LEU A 65 -20.10 -1.08 -4.98
C LEU A 65 -19.03 -0.72 -3.96
N TRP A 66 -18.46 -1.69 -3.26
CA TRP A 66 -17.50 -1.44 -2.20
C TRP A 66 -16.30 -2.38 -2.31
N THR A 67 -15.17 -1.92 -1.80
CA THR A 67 -13.96 -2.70 -1.61
C THR A 67 -13.43 -2.44 -0.21
N SER A 68 -12.89 -3.46 0.43
CA SER A 68 -12.29 -3.37 1.76
C SER A 68 -10.96 -4.09 1.77
N THR A 69 -10.02 -3.63 2.58
CA THR A 69 -8.77 -4.34 2.80
C THR A 69 -8.35 -4.21 4.25
N THR A 70 -8.03 -5.32 4.88
CA THR A 70 -7.25 -5.33 6.13
C THR A 70 -5.79 -5.04 5.77
N VAL A 71 -5.49 -3.75 5.65
CA VAL A 71 -4.17 -3.26 5.24
C VAL A 71 -3.14 -3.48 6.34
N LEU A 72 -3.54 -3.63 7.61
CA LEU A 72 -2.72 -4.10 8.74
C LEU A 72 -3.62 -4.91 9.68
N PRO A 73 -3.09 -5.80 10.56
CA PRO A 73 -3.90 -6.61 11.48
C PRO A 73 -4.84 -5.84 12.41
N TRP A 74 -4.70 -4.51 12.44
CA TRP A 74 -5.45 -3.56 13.26
C TRP A 74 -6.04 -2.39 12.45
N LEU A 75 -5.88 -2.36 11.13
CA LEU A 75 -6.37 -1.31 10.25
C LEU A 75 -7.11 -1.91 9.05
N GLU A 76 -8.39 -1.61 8.98
CA GLU A 76 -9.26 -1.89 7.85
C GLU A 76 -9.56 -0.57 7.11
N VAL A 77 -9.36 -0.59 5.79
CA VAL A 77 -9.64 0.53 4.89
C VAL A 77 -10.71 0.07 3.91
N SER A 78 -11.79 0.83 3.78
CA SER A 78 -12.89 0.52 2.88
C SER A 78 -13.15 1.68 1.94
N GLY A 79 -13.19 1.42 0.64
CA GLY A 79 -13.63 2.37 -0.39
C GLY A 79 -15.00 1.97 -0.90
N ARG A 80 -15.92 2.92 -1.10
CA ARG A 80 -17.24 2.62 -1.65
C ARG A 80 -17.76 3.67 -2.60
N TYR A 81 -18.56 3.21 -3.54
CA TYR A 81 -19.22 3.95 -4.57
C TYR A 81 -20.73 3.73 -4.44
N THR A 82 -21.43 4.70 -3.85
CA THR A 82 -22.86 4.59 -3.53
C THR A 82 -23.70 5.33 -4.56
N SER A 83 -24.52 4.60 -5.31
CA SER A 83 -25.54 5.13 -6.21
C SER A 83 -26.88 5.29 -5.50
N ILE A 84 -27.61 6.36 -5.81
CA ILE A 84 -28.90 6.70 -5.19
C ILE A 84 -30.00 6.55 -6.24
N ALA A 85 -30.89 5.57 -6.05
CA ALA A 85 -32.02 5.36 -6.95
C ALA A 85 -33.02 6.53 -6.88
N GLY A 86 -33.45 6.99 -8.07
CA GLY A 86 -34.45 8.07 -8.21
C GLY A 86 -33.87 9.48 -8.30
N ILE A 87 -32.57 9.67 -8.06
CA ILE A 87 -31.91 10.97 -8.19
C ILE A 87 -31.11 11.00 -9.49
N PRO A 88 -31.35 11.95 -10.41
CA PRO A 88 -30.56 12.08 -11.62
C PRO A 88 -29.11 12.42 -11.26
N GLY A 89 -28.16 11.92 -12.05
CA GLY A 89 -26.75 12.18 -11.78
C GLY A 89 -26.30 13.62 -12.07
N PHE A 90 -27.03 14.34 -12.94
CA PHE A 90 -26.82 15.75 -13.24
C PHE A 90 -28.17 16.46 -13.42
N ASP A 91 -28.24 17.71 -12.97
CA ASP A 91 -29.47 18.52 -12.99
C ASP A 91 -29.70 19.27 -14.32
N ASP A 92 -28.66 19.39 -15.15
CA ASP A 92 -28.73 20.12 -16.43
C ASP A 92 -29.11 19.16 -17.59
N PRO A 93 -30.24 19.36 -18.27
CA PRO A 93 -30.69 18.50 -19.37
C PRO A 93 -29.76 18.50 -20.59
N ALA A 94 -29.02 19.59 -20.82
CA ALA A 94 -27.99 19.67 -21.87
C ALA A 94 -26.72 18.90 -21.45
N TYR A 95 -26.58 18.59 -20.16
CA TYR A 95 -25.41 17.98 -19.54
C TYR A 95 -25.77 16.69 -18.79
N GLY A 96 -25.59 15.55 -19.45
CA GLY A 96 -25.68 14.26 -18.75
C GLY A 96 -27.10 13.84 -18.37
N GLY A 97 -28.14 14.30 -19.09
CA GLY A 97 -29.51 13.80 -18.93
C GLY A 97 -29.68 12.28 -19.11
N GLY A 98 -28.71 11.61 -19.75
CA GLY A 98 -28.62 10.13 -19.86
C GLY A 98 -27.67 9.46 -18.85
N TYR A 99 -27.09 10.20 -17.90
CA TYR A 99 -26.01 9.76 -17.01
C TYR A 99 -26.46 8.80 -15.87
N GLY A 100 -27.77 8.52 -15.83
CA GLY A 100 -28.38 7.62 -14.87
C GLY A 100 -28.46 8.25 -13.48
N ARG A 101 -28.16 7.45 -12.46
CA ARG A 101 -28.36 7.81 -11.05
C ARG A 101 -27.20 8.64 -10.49
N TYR A 102 -27.50 9.53 -9.53
CA TYR A 102 -26.50 10.20 -8.69
C TYR A 102 -25.67 9.18 -7.94
N LYS A 103 -24.37 9.48 -7.81
CA LYS A 103 -23.40 8.58 -7.21
C LYS A 103 -22.36 9.38 -6.41
N ASP A 104 -21.93 8.83 -5.29
CA ASP A 104 -20.94 9.43 -4.40
C ASP A 104 -19.85 8.44 -3.99
N LYS A 105 -18.67 8.96 -3.69
CA LYS A 105 -17.46 8.20 -3.33
C LYS A 105 -17.11 8.45 -1.87
N ALA A 106 -16.91 7.37 -1.11
CA ALA A 106 -16.48 7.45 0.27
C ALA A 106 -15.27 6.53 0.53
N ILE A 107 -14.42 6.96 1.45
CA ILE A 107 -13.40 6.12 2.07
C ILE A 107 -13.68 6.10 3.56
N ASP A 108 -13.71 4.91 4.14
CA ASP A 108 -13.96 4.64 5.54
C ASP A 108 -12.71 3.97 6.15
N LEU A 109 -12.40 4.28 7.40
CA LEU A 109 -11.29 3.70 8.16
C LEU A 109 -11.83 3.07 9.44
N LYS A 110 -11.31 1.90 9.81
CA LYS A 110 -11.56 1.25 11.11
C LYS A 110 -10.24 0.81 11.73
N PHE A 111 -10.03 1.23 12.97
CA PHE A 111 -8.86 0.88 13.77
C PHE A 111 -9.31 -0.06 14.89
N LYS A 112 -8.85 -1.30 14.86
CA LYS A 112 -8.96 -2.20 16.01
C LYS A 112 -7.96 -1.74 17.06
N LEU A 113 -8.46 -1.35 18.22
CA LEU A 113 -7.70 -0.80 19.34
C LEU A 113 -7.31 -1.87 20.36
N TRP A 114 -8.18 -2.85 20.58
CA TRP A 114 -7.93 -3.95 21.51
C TRP A 114 -8.41 -5.26 20.93
N ASP A 115 -7.60 -6.31 21.05
CA ASP A 115 -8.02 -7.69 20.75
C ASP A 115 -8.91 -8.24 21.87
N GLU A 116 -9.79 -9.15 21.50
CA GLU A 116 -10.60 -9.89 22.46
C GLU A 116 -9.72 -10.75 23.38
N SER A 117 -10.03 -10.76 24.68
CA SER A 117 -9.43 -11.68 25.65
C SER A 117 -10.53 -12.45 26.38
N ALA A 118 -10.20 -13.26 27.40
CA ALA A 118 -11.23 -13.93 28.20
C ALA A 118 -12.21 -12.92 28.85
N LEU A 119 -11.71 -11.78 29.35
CA LEU A 119 -12.49 -10.81 30.12
C LEU A 119 -12.89 -9.55 29.33
N MET A 120 -12.05 -9.10 28.40
CA MET A 120 -12.31 -7.89 27.63
C MET A 120 -12.87 -8.22 26.24
N PRO A 121 -13.84 -7.44 25.74
CA PRO A 121 -14.22 -7.49 24.34
C PRO A 121 -13.11 -6.91 23.46
N GLU A 122 -13.13 -7.28 22.19
CA GLU A 122 -12.42 -6.53 21.16
C GLU A 122 -13.04 -5.14 21.03
N ILE A 123 -12.23 -4.11 20.78
CA ILE A 123 -12.72 -2.73 20.67
C ILE A 123 -12.12 -2.09 19.43
N ALA A 124 -12.95 -1.39 18.66
CA ALA A 124 -12.53 -0.63 17.50
C ALA A 124 -13.17 0.76 17.45
N VAL A 125 -12.46 1.69 16.81
CA VAL A 125 -12.97 3.00 16.43
C VAL A 125 -13.00 3.10 14.91
N GLY A 126 -14.08 3.63 14.36
CA GLY A 126 -14.20 3.86 12.93
C GLY A 126 -14.61 5.28 12.58
N VAL A 127 -14.20 5.71 11.39
CA VAL A 127 -14.58 6.98 10.78
C VAL A 127 -15.02 6.69 9.35
N THR A 128 -16.22 7.12 9.00
CA THR A 128 -16.77 6.96 7.65
C THR A 128 -16.68 8.27 6.88
N ASP A 129 -16.46 8.13 5.57
CA ASP A 129 -16.50 9.18 4.56
C ASP A 129 -15.52 10.34 4.86
N ILE A 130 -14.23 10.01 4.84
CA ILE A 130 -13.13 10.94 5.14
C ILE A 130 -12.64 11.74 3.91
N VAL A 131 -13.06 11.37 2.70
CA VAL A 131 -12.65 11.99 1.42
C VAL A 131 -13.89 12.44 0.65
N GLY A 132 -13.74 13.30 -0.37
CA GLY A 132 -14.84 13.69 -1.25
C GLY A 132 -15.82 14.68 -0.63
N ASN A 133 -17.10 14.56 -0.99
CA ASN A 133 -18.19 15.44 -0.57
C ASN A 133 -18.67 15.16 0.87
N ARG A 134 -18.26 14.02 1.45
CA ARG A 134 -18.52 13.66 2.84
C ARG A 134 -20.01 13.57 3.19
N LEU A 135 -20.80 13.07 2.25
CA LEU A 135 -22.25 12.93 2.36
C LEU A 135 -22.68 11.95 3.46
N TRP A 136 -21.84 10.95 3.75
CA TRP A 136 -22.13 9.84 4.66
C TRP A 136 -21.23 9.84 5.91
N LYS A 137 -20.80 11.02 6.34
CA LYS A 137 -19.83 11.19 7.43
C LYS A 137 -20.32 10.61 8.76
N GLY A 138 -19.45 9.89 9.45
CA GLY A 138 -19.76 9.25 10.70
C GLY A 138 -18.50 8.90 11.49
N LYS A 139 -18.67 8.72 12.80
CA LYS A 139 -17.66 8.19 13.70
C LYS A 139 -18.34 7.21 14.64
N TYR A 140 -17.68 6.13 15.01
CA TYR A 140 -18.21 5.17 15.96
C TYR A 140 -17.12 4.55 16.83
N LEU A 141 -17.51 4.12 18.02
CA LEU A 141 -16.77 3.22 18.90
C LEU A 141 -17.63 1.96 19.07
N VAL A 142 -17.01 0.79 18.98
CA VAL A 142 -17.72 -0.49 19.08
C VAL A 142 -16.89 -1.50 19.86
N ALA A 143 -17.57 -2.33 20.63
CA ALA A 143 -17.01 -3.45 21.35
C ALA A 143 -17.68 -4.75 20.89
N SER A 144 -16.89 -5.79 20.58
CA SER A 144 -17.37 -7.10 20.12
C SER A 144 -16.82 -8.24 20.97
N LYS A 145 -17.65 -9.25 21.21
CA LYS A 145 -17.33 -10.40 22.06
C LYS A 145 -17.88 -11.70 21.47
N ASN A 146 -17.05 -12.73 21.42
CA ASN A 146 -17.44 -14.10 21.17
C ASN A 146 -17.69 -14.81 22.50
N TRP A 147 -18.97 -15.06 22.82
CA TRP A 147 -19.35 -15.70 24.08
C TRP A 147 -19.17 -17.21 24.03
N LEU A 148 -19.44 -17.79 22.86
CA LEU A 148 -19.33 -19.21 22.56
C LEU A 148 -18.79 -19.35 21.13
N PRO A 149 -18.22 -20.52 20.76
CA PRO A 149 -17.84 -20.76 19.37
C PRO A 149 -19.01 -20.48 18.42
N GLY A 150 -18.82 -19.50 17.53
CA GLY A 150 -19.83 -19.06 16.56
C GLY A 150 -20.87 -18.06 17.07
N LEU A 151 -20.89 -17.66 18.36
CA LEU A 151 -21.80 -16.62 18.88
C LEU A 151 -21.05 -15.31 19.15
N GLU A 152 -21.14 -14.38 18.20
CA GLU A 152 -20.59 -13.04 18.29
C GLU A 152 -21.67 -12.03 18.67
N THR A 153 -21.34 -11.10 19.56
CA THR A 153 -22.19 -9.95 19.89
C THR A 153 -21.39 -8.67 19.82
N SER A 154 -22.03 -7.56 19.46
CA SER A 154 -21.42 -6.24 19.55
C SER A 154 -22.36 -5.19 20.11
N ILE A 155 -21.78 -4.20 20.77
CA ILE A 155 -22.45 -2.98 21.20
C ILE A 155 -21.56 -1.78 20.86
N GLY A 156 -22.15 -0.73 20.33
CA GLY A 156 -21.41 0.46 19.94
C GLY A 156 -22.22 1.74 20.05
N TYR A 157 -21.52 2.86 19.89
CA TYR A 157 -22.09 4.18 19.88
C TYR A 157 -21.53 5.00 18.71
N GLY A 158 -22.41 5.62 17.94
CA GLY A 158 -22.06 6.42 16.78
C GLY A 158 -22.51 7.88 16.88
N SER A 159 -21.77 8.75 16.18
CA SER A 159 -22.15 10.15 15.91
C SER A 159 -21.95 10.48 14.42
N GLY A 160 -22.91 11.17 13.82
CA GLY A 160 -22.96 11.46 12.38
C GLY A 160 -24.08 10.65 11.73
N ARG A 161 -23.78 9.88 10.68
CA ARG A 161 -24.75 8.98 10.04
C ARG A 161 -25.25 7.90 11.00
N ILE A 162 -24.36 7.14 11.63
CA ILE A 162 -24.71 6.30 12.79
C ILE A 162 -24.91 7.27 13.95
N GLN A 163 -26.09 7.25 14.58
CA GLN A 163 -26.42 8.21 15.63
C GLN A 163 -27.07 7.51 16.84
N GLY A 164 -26.30 7.40 17.92
CA GLY A 164 -26.71 6.76 19.16
C GLY A 164 -26.16 5.35 19.31
N VAL A 165 -26.80 4.56 20.18
CA VAL A 165 -26.41 3.17 20.45
C VAL A 165 -26.85 2.26 19.31
N PHE A 166 -25.95 1.36 18.91
CA PHE A 166 -26.24 0.25 18.01
C PHE A 166 -25.68 -1.05 18.58
N GLY A 167 -26.07 -2.17 18.00
CA GLY A 167 -25.54 -3.47 18.36
C GLY A 167 -26.02 -4.55 17.43
N GLY A 168 -25.43 -5.74 17.57
CA GLY A 168 -25.83 -6.89 16.77
C GLY A 168 -25.34 -8.20 17.35
N VAL A 169 -25.90 -9.28 16.83
CA VAL A 169 -25.59 -10.66 17.19
C VAL A 169 -25.44 -11.45 15.90
N ARG A 170 -24.36 -12.22 15.78
CA ARG A 170 -24.15 -13.21 14.73
C ARG A 170 -24.03 -14.59 15.38
N PHE A 171 -24.77 -15.55 14.86
CA PHE A 171 -24.72 -16.94 15.27
C PHE A 171 -24.40 -17.85 14.09
N THR A 172 -23.22 -18.47 14.12
CA THR A 172 -22.72 -19.46 13.16
C THR A 172 -22.73 -20.83 13.83
N PRO A 173 -23.71 -21.71 13.53
CA PRO A 173 -23.78 -23.02 14.15
C PRO A 173 -22.59 -23.89 13.74
N SER A 174 -21.95 -24.59 14.68
CA SER A 174 -20.77 -25.42 14.38
C SER A 174 -21.05 -26.57 13.40
N PHE A 175 -22.31 -26.99 13.28
CA PHE A 175 -22.76 -28.02 12.32
C PHE A 175 -23.08 -27.46 10.92
N LEU A 176 -23.15 -26.13 10.77
CA LEU A 176 -23.33 -25.41 9.52
C LEU A 176 -22.32 -24.23 9.47
N PRO A 177 -21.01 -24.50 9.38
CA PRO A 177 -19.97 -23.47 9.53
C PRO A 177 -20.00 -22.37 8.44
N ASN A 178 -20.70 -22.64 7.34
CA ASN A 178 -20.85 -21.71 6.22
C ASN A 178 -22.08 -20.81 6.34
N TRP A 179 -22.98 -21.05 7.31
CA TRP A 179 -24.21 -20.31 7.48
C TRP A 179 -24.18 -19.50 8.79
N SER A 180 -24.59 -18.24 8.73
CA SER A 180 -24.76 -17.42 9.92
C SER A 180 -26.12 -16.72 9.95
N LEU A 181 -26.74 -16.71 11.12
CA LEU A 181 -27.92 -15.89 11.41
C LEU A 181 -27.48 -14.59 12.07
N VAL A 182 -28.03 -13.48 11.59
CA VAL A 182 -27.66 -12.14 12.07
C VAL A 182 -28.90 -11.39 12.51
N ALA A 183 -28.79 -10.69 13.63
CA ALA A 183 -29.74 -9.68 14.05
C ALA A 183 -28.98 -8.42 14.46
N GLU A 184 -29.43 -7.25 14.04
CA GLU A 184 -28.84 -5.97 14.43
C GLU A 184 -29.90 -4.95 14.82
N TYR A 185 -29.49 -3.95 15.60
CA TYR A 185 -30.21 -2.70 15.75
C TYR A 185 -29.48 -1.61 14.93
N ASP A 186 -30.08 -1.24 13.81
CA ASP A 186 -29.58 -0.21 12.90
C ASP A 186 -29.85 1.19 13.48
N ALA A 187 -28.78 1.94 13.73
CA ALA A 187 -28.83 3.29 14.29
C ALA A 187 -28.56 4.41 13.26
N ASN A 188 -28.57 4.12 11.96
CA ASN A 188 -28.43 5.14 10.93
C ASN A 188 -29.59 6.15 10.95
N ASP A 189 -29.25 7.44 10.91
CA ASP A 189 -30.22 8.54 10.82
C ASP A 189 -30.57 8.86 9.36
N TYR A 190 -31.39 7.99 8.75
CA TYR A 190 -31.79 8.09 7.34
C TYR A 190 -32.51 9.40 6.96
N ARG A 191 -33.05 10.12 7.95
CA ARG A 191 -33.70 11.43 7.71
C ARG A 191 -32.71 12.57 7.47
N LYS A 192 -31.40 12.31 7.64
CA LYS A 192 -30.32 13.23 7.30
C LYS A 192 -29.44 12.71 6.17
N ASP A 193 -29.81 11.58 5.58
CA ASP A 193 -29.11 11.09 4.40
C ASP A 193 -29.38 12.04 3.21
N PRO A 194 -28.46 12.14 2.24
CA PRO A 194 -28.64 12.99 1.07
C PRO A 194 -29.91 12.66 0.27
N TYR A 195 -30.60 13.70 -0.20
CA TYR A 195 -31.82 13.60 -1.01
C TYR A 195 -32.92 12.76 -0.33
N GLU A 196 -33.06 12.86 0.99
CA GLU A 196 -33.99 12.04 1.75
C GLU A 196 -35.44 12.25 1.32
N VAL A 197 -35.85 13.50 1.11
CA VAL A 197 -37.22 13.87 0.72
C VAL A 197 -37.58 13.30 -0.66
N SER A 198 -36.60 13.21 -1.54
CA SER A 198 -36.76 12.78 -2.93
C SER A 198 -36.57 11.27 -3.12
N THR A 199 -36.29 10.51 -2.05
CA THR A 199 -35.97 9.08 -2.14
C THR A 199 -36.69 8.25 -1.07
N PHE A 200 -36.51 6.92 -1.14
CA PHE A 200 -37.02 6.01 -0.13
C PHE A 200 -36.36 6.20 1.26
N ALA A 201 -35.27 6.97 1.35
CA ALA A 201 -34.59 7.21 2.62
C ALA A 201 -35.50 7.87 3.67
N ALA A 202 -36.41 8.76 3.27
CA ALA A 202 -37.40 9.36 4.19
C ALA A 202 -38.35 8.34 4.85
N GLN A 203 -38.54 7.15 4.24
CA GLN A 203 -39.39 6.09 4.78
C GLN A 203 -38.64 5.15 5.72
N ARG A 204 -37.31 5.31 5.84
CA ARG A 204 -36.47 4.48 6.70
C ARG A 204 -36.39 5.08 8.10
N ASN A 205 -36.34 4.20 9.09
CA ASN A 205 -36.15 4.57 10.48
C ASN A 205 -35.13 3.61 11.11
N LYS A 206 -34.49 4.07 12.18
CA LYS A 206 -33.68 3.21 13.07
C LYS A 206 -34.53 2.04 13.58
N GLY A 207 -33.92 0.88 13.74
CA GLY A 207 -34.66 -0.28 14.25
C GLY A 207 -34.00 -1.62 14.01
N PRO A 208 -34.68 -2.71 14.39
CA PRO A 208 -34.16 -4.05 14.24
C PRO A 208 -34.14 -4.49 12.76
N ALA A 209 -33.09 -5.23 12.42
CA ALA A 209 -32.96 -5.95 11.16
C ALA A 209 -32.48 -7.37 11.42
N VAL A 210 -32.87 -8.30 10.55
CA VAL A 210 -32.44 -9.70 10.60
C VAL A 210 -31.89 -10.12 9.26
N GLY A 211 -30.93 -11.04 9.26
CA GLY A 211 -30.29 -11.51 8.04
C GLY A 211 -29.75 -12.92 8.13
N LEU A 212 -29.46 -13.46 6.96
CA LEU A 212 -28.86 -14.75 6.74
C LEU A 212 -27.62 -14.55 5.87
N GLU A 213 -26.48 -15.04 6.35
CA GLU A 213 -25.20 -15.00 5.66
C GLU A 213 -24.80 -16.42 5.23
N TYR A 214 -24.23 -16.53 4.04
CA TYR A 214 -23.67 -17.77 3.50
C TYR A 214 -22.29 -17.51 2.90
N GLN A 215 -21.28 -18.24 3.37
CA GLN A 215 -19.92 -18.22 2.83
C GLN A 215 -19.62 -19.52 2.09
N TRP A 216 -19.25 -19.40 0.81
CA TRP A 216 -18.73 -20.50 0.01
C TRP A 216 -17.30 -20.20 -0.43
N GLY A 217 -16.34 -20.57 0.43
CA GLY A 217 -14.93 -20.26 0.22
C GLY A 217 -14.69 -18.77 0.19
N TRP A 218 -14.34 -18.26 -0.98
CA TRP A 218 -14.04 -16.88 -1.24
C TRP A 218 -15.28 -16.08 -1.68
N LEU A 219 -16.45 -16.70 -1.82
CA LEU A 219 -17.70 -16.04 -2.18
C LEU A 219 -18.62 -15.92 -0.97
N GLY A 220 -19.14 -14.72 -0.72
CA GLY A 220 -20.09 -14.47 0.37
C GLY A 220 -21.40 -13.87 -0.15
N LEU A 221 -22.51 -14.28 0.46
CA LEU A 221 -23.85 -13.75 0.21
C LEU A 221 -24.54 -13.45 1.53
N GLN A 222 -25.13 -12.26 1.65
CA GLN A 222 -25.97 -11.86 2.77
C GLN A 222 -27.33 -11.42 2.23
N LEU A 223 -28.39 -11.96 2.82
CA LEU A 223 -29.77 -11.52 2.60
C LEU A 223 -30.29 -10.99 3.93
N ALA A 224 -30.85 -9.79 3.93
CA ALA A 224 -31.38 -9.17 5.13
C ALA A 224 -32.75 -8.55 4.90
N HIS A 225 -33.49 -8.42 5.99
CA HIS A 225 -34.80 -7.79 6.02
C HIS A 225 -34.86 -6.82 7.20
N GLN A 226 -35.17 -5.55 6.89
CA GLN A 226 -35.57 -4.57 7.88
C GLN A 226 -37.08 -4.33 7.75
N ARG A 227 -37.66 -3.59 8.70
CA ARG A 227 -39.11 -3.36 8.78
C ARG A 227 -39.80 -2.97 7.46
N SER A 228 -39.13 -2.26 6.57
CA SER A 228 -39.74 -1.70 5.35
C SER A 228 -39.24 -2.30 4.03
N HIS A 229 -38.14 -3.04 4.02
CA HIS A 229 -37.53 -3.55 2.79
C HIS A 229 -36.54 -4.69 3.06
N ALA A 230 -36.11 -5.34 1.98
CA ALA A 230 -35.03 -6.31 2.01
C ALA A 230 -33.76 -5.72 1.38
N SER A 231 -32.62 -6.26 1.79
CA SER A 231 -31.31 -5.92 1.28
C SER A 231 -30.50 -7.18 0.97
N ILE A 232 -29.51 -7.00 0.10
CA ILE A 232 -28.64 -8.07 -0.37
C ILE A 232 -27.22 -7.54 -0.45
N ASN A 233 -26.25 -8.35 -0.02
CA ASN A 233 -24.83 -8.10 -0.19
C ASN A 233 -24.20 -9.34 -0.83
N ALA A 234 -23.46 -9.18 -1.92
CA ALA A 234 -22.68 -10.26 -2.51
C ALA A 234 -21.22 -9.81 -2.61
N HIS A 235 -20.28 -10.67 -2.22
CA HIS A 235 -18.87 -10.29 -2.17
C HIS A 235 -17.91 -11.44 -2.44
N ILE A 236 -16.65 -11.05 -2.66
CA ILE A 236 -15.51 -11.92 -2.88
C ILE A 236 -14.40 -11.54 -1.91
N ASP A 237 -13.82 -12.51 -1.20
CA ASP A 237 -12.69 -12.35 -0.28
C ASP A 237 -11.43 -13.01 -0.84
N ILE A 238 -10.36 -12.22 -1.00
CA ILE A 238 -9.08 -12.62 -1.54
C ILE A 238 -8.01 -12.51 -0.43
N PRO A 239 -7.38 -13.62 -0.03
CA PRO A 239 -6.32 -13.61 0.98
C PRO A 239 -4.98 -13.23 0.34
N LEU A 240 -4.63 -11.94 0.37
CA LEU A 240 -3.39 -11.40 -0.22
C LEU A 240 -2.13 -12.00 0.44
N ASN A 241 -2.28 -12.52 1.64
CA ASN A 241 -1.20 -13.07 2.43
C ASN A 241 -0.95 -14.57 2.21
N VAL A 242 -1.69 -15.18 1.28
CA VAL A 242 -1.42 -16.52 0.73
C VAL A 242 -0.61 -16.36 -0.55
N LYS A 243 0.58 -16.96 -0.61
CA LYS A 243 1.53 -16.81 -1.73
C LYS A 243 0.97 -17.34 -3.05
N GLU A 244 0.38 -18.53 -3.00
CA GLU A 244 -0.17 -19.24 -4.16
C GLU A 244 -1.55 -19.75 -3.79
N PHE A 245 -2.59 -18.96 -4.06
CA PHE A 245 -3.97 -19.40 -3.86
C PHE A 245 -4.56 -20.06 -5.12
N VAL A 246 -3.94 -19.86 -6.30
CA VAL A 246 -4.18 -20.65 -7.52
C VAL A 246 -3.06 -21.67 -7.72
N PRO A 247 -3.36 -22.99 -7.73
CA PRO A 247 -2.34 -24.04 -7.88
C PRO A 247 -1.61 -24.01 -9.24
N LYS A 248 -0.29 -24.24 -9.20
CA LYS A 248 0.62 -24.20 -10.37
C LYS A 248 0.61 -25.45 -11.25
N ILE A 249 -0.57 -25.90 -11.67
CA ILE A 249 -0.75 -27.18 -12.40
C ILE A 249 -0.17 -27.20 -13.82
N GLN A 250 0.08 -26.05 -14.45
CA GLN A 250 0.63 -25.93 -15.80
C GLN A 250 2.12 -25.54 -15.79
N GLU A 251 2.75 -25.53 -14.62
CA GLU A 251 4.14 -25.15 -14.47
C GLU A 251 5.07 -26.18 -15.14
N PRO A 252 5.97 -25.76 -16.05
CA PRO A 252 6.94 -26.68 -16.66
C PRO A 252 7.83 -27.35 -15.61
N ALA A 253 8.05 -28.65 -15.76
CA ALA A 253 8.99 -29.39 -14.92
C ALA A 253 10.41 -28.83 -15.05
N TYR A 254 11.20 -28.91 -13.97
CA TYR A 254 12.63 -28.63 -14.04
C TYR A 254 13.34 -29.68 -14.90
N PHE A 255 14.49 -29.32 -15.48
CA PHE A 255 15.30 -30.26 -16.26
C PHE A 255 15.78 -31.45 -15.40
N SER A 256 15.50 -32.67 -15.86
CA SER A 256 15.87 -33.93 -15.21
C SER A 256 16.81 -34.81 -16.06
N GLY A 257 17.19 -34.35 -17.26
CA GLY A 257 18.13 -35.05 -18.13
C GLY A 257 17.57 -36.21 -18.96
N GLY A 258 16.25 -36.39 -19.06
CA GLY A 258 15.62 -37.43 -19.89
C GLY A 258 15.22 -36.96 -21.30
N PRO A 259 15.17 -37.84 -22.32
CA PRO A 259 15.45 -39.30 -22.26
C PRO A 259 16.93 -39.69 -22.26
N ASP A 260 17.81 -38.90 -22.89
CA ASP A 260 19.26 -39.20 -22.98
C ASP A 260 20.05 -38.22 -22.10
N LEU A 261 20.64 -38.73 -21.02
CA LEU A 261 21.51 -37.95 -20.14
C LEU A 261 22.74 -37.47 -20.93
N PRO A 262 23.01 -36.16 -21.00
CA PRO A 262 24.21 -35.68 -21.67
C PRO A 262 25.46 -36.23 -20.95
N SER A 263 26.41 -36.76 -21.72
CA SER A 263 27.69 -37.19 -21.16
C SER A 263 28.48 -35.96 -20.73
N ARG A 264 28.86 -35.91 -19.44
CA ARG A 264 29.67 -34.82 -18.90
C ARG A 264 31.07 -34.85 -19.53
N PRO A 265 31.53 -33.75 -20.17
CA PRO A 265 32.84 -33.71 -20.79
C PRO A 265 33.95 -33.55 -19.75
N THR A 266 35.20 -33.82 -20.15
CA THR A 266 36.37 -33.32 -19.41
C THR A 266 36.57 -31.84 -19.66
N LEU A 267 37.36 -31.17 -18.82
CA LEU A 267 37.69 -29.76 -18.97
C LEU A 267 38.42 -29.47 -20.30
N ALA A 268 39.25 -30.40 -20.77
CA ALA A 268 39.90 -30.32 -22.07
C ALA A 268 38.86 -30.37 -23.19
N GLN A 269 37.95 -31.35 -23.15
CA GLN A 269 36.87 -31.48 -24.14
C GLN A 269 35.96 -30.25 -24.18
N TRP A 270 35.66 -29.63 -23.04
CA TRP A 270 34.87 -28.39 -22.99
C TRP A 270 35.57 -27.21 -23.66
N ARG A 271 36.89 -27.09 -23.49
CA ARG A 271 37.69 -26.02 -24.12
C ARG A 271 37.86 -26.22 -25.62
N ASP A 272 37.98 -27.47 -26.05
CA ASP A 272 38.23 -27.82 -27.45
C ASP A 272 36.94 -27.90 -28.29
N GLN A 273 35.76 -28.04 -27.67
CA GLN A 273 34.47 -28.21 -28.35
C GLN A 273 33.45 -27.10 -27.98
N PRO A 274 33.31 -26.04 -28.79
CA PRO A 274 32.37 -24.93 -28.52
C PRO A 274 30.90 -25.38 -28.41
N ASP A 275 30.52 -26.48 -29.08
CA ASP A 275 29.17 -27.04 -29.07
C ASP A 275 28.68 -27.45 -27.66
N ARG A 276 29.58 -27.71 -26.71
CA ARG A 276 29.21 -28.16 -25.36
C ARG A 276 28.56 -27.05 -24.52
N ALA A 277 29.09 -25.83 -24.61
CA ALA A 277 28.47 -24.67 -23.99
C ALA A 277 27.12 -24.34 -24.65
N ARG A 278 27.00 -24.58 -25.97
CA ARG A 278 25.74 -24.39 -26.71
C ARG A 278 24.63 -25.29 -26.18
N LEU A 279 24.88 -26.58 -25.96
CA LEU A 279 23.87 -27.53 -25.44
C LEU A 279 23.32 -27.14 -24.05
N LEU A 280 24.20 -26.65 -23.16
CA LEU A 280 23.77 -26.12 -21.87
C LEU A 280 22.89 -24.89 -22.07
N ALA A 281 23.30 -23.97 -22.95
CA ALA A 281 22.55 -22.76 -23.22
C ALA A 281 21.19 -23.02 -23.88
N GLU A 282 21.09 -23.95 -24.83
CA GLU A 282 19.82 -24.42 -25.43
C GLU A 282 18.90 -25.01 -24.36
N SER A 283 19.45 -25.80 -23.43
CA SER A 283 18.68 -26.41 -22.35
C SER A 283 18.18 -25.40 -21.31
N LEU A 284 18.94 -24.33 -21.08
CA LEU A 284 18.49 -23.18 -20.28
C LEU A 284 17.46 -22.35 -21.06
N ALA A 285 17.66 -22.09 -22.35
CA ALA A 285 16.72 -21.33 -23.18
C ALA A 285 15.33 -21.99 -23.25
N ARG A 286 15.27 -23.32 -23.36
CA ARG A 286 14.02 -24.11 -23.28
C ARG A 286 13.29 -24.01 -21.93
N GLN A 287 13.95 -23.50 -20.90
CA GLN A 287 13.38 -23.24 -19.58
C GLN A 287 13.11 -21.75 -19.33
N ASP A 288 13.03 -20.94 -20.41
CA ASP A 288 12.75 -19.49 -20.38
C ASP A 288 13.84 -18.64 -19.72
N TYR A 289 15.09 -19.12 -19.70
CA TYR A 289 16.24 -18.27 -19.40
C TYR A 289 16.61 -17.41 -20.60
N LYS A 290 17.02 -16.17 -20.31
CA LYS A 290 17.35 -15.14 -21.30
C LYS A 290 18.74 -14.55 -21.02
N ASN A 291 19.31 -13.91 -22.03
CA ASN A 291 20.64 -13.30 -22.00
C ASN A 291 21.73 -14.26 -21.47
N ILE A 292 21.63 -15.53 -21.86
CA ILE A 292 22.49 -16.60 -21.33
C ILE A 292 23.93 -16.39 -21.84
N ARG A 293 24.88 -16.25 -20.92
CA ARG A 293 26.31 -16.25 -21.19
C ARG A 293 26.97 -17.32 -20.33
N ILE A 294 27.84 -18.10 -20.95
CA ILE A 294 28.49 -19.24 -20.30
C ILE A 294 29.98 -19.13 -20.59
N ALA A 295 30.79 -19.23 -19.54
CA ALA A 295 32.23 -19.28 -19.67
C ALA A 295 32.85 -20.23 -18.67
N MET A 296 34.00 -20.78 -19.04
CA MET A 296 34.83 -21.60 -18.16
C MET A 296 36.07 -20.80 -17.76
N GLN A 297 36.14 -20.36 -16.51
CA GLN A 297 37.29 -19.64 -15.96
C GLN A 297 38.08 -20.63 -15.08
N ARG A 298 39.21 -21.12 -15.60
CA ARG A 298 39.98 -22.23 -14.97
C ARG A 298 39.13 -23.50 -14.81
N ASP A 299 38.69 -23.79 -13.59
CA ASP A 299 37.83 -24.90 -13.14
C ASP A 299 36.47 -24.41 -12.60
N THR A 300 36.14 -23.13 -12.83
CA THR A 300 34.87 -22.50 -12.46
C THR A 300 33.98 -22.31 -13.69
N LEU A 301 32.76 -22.85 -13.63
CA LEU A 301 31.73 -22.61 -14.63
C LEU A 301 30.94 -21.35 -14.24
N VAL A 302 31.05 -20.29 -15.05
CA VAL A 302 30.35 -19.02 -14.83
C VAL A 302 29.15 -18.95 -15.78
N LEU A 303 27.98 -18.74 -15.20
CA LEU A 303 26.71 -18.51 -15.88
C LEU A 303 26.25 -17.09 -15.60
N GLU A 304 25.87 -16.35 -16.62
CA GLU A 304 25.17 -15.08 -16.48
C GLU A 304 23.86 -15.19 -17.24
N LEU A 305 22.74 -14.93 -16.57
CA LEU A 305 21.41 -15.17 -17.11
C LEU A 305 20.34 -14.33 -16.40
N SER A 306 19.17 -14.24 -17.02
CA SER A 306 17.93 -13.75 -16.42
C SER A 306 16.80 -14.75 -16.69
N SER A 307 15.66 -14.61 -16.03
CA SER A 307 14.46 -15.41 -16.34
C SER A 307 13.33 -14.50 -16.82
N SER A 308 12.66 -14.85 -17.92
CA SER A 308 11.47 -14.10 -18.35
C SER A 308 10.19 -14.56 -17.64
N ARG A 309 10.22 -15.68 -16.91
CA ARG A 309 9.02 -16.35 -16.38
C ARG A 309 9.05 -16.62 -14.88
N ILE A 310 10.15 -17.14 -14.34
CA ILE A 310 10.21 -17.59 -12.95
C ILE A 310 10.34 -16.37 -12.06
N SER A 311 9.33 -16.05 -11.26
CA SER A 311 9.31 -14.81 -10.46
C SER A 311 10.31 -14.86 -9.29
N ASN A 312 10.48 -16.02 -8.65
CA ASN A 312 11.40 -16.17 -7.52
C ASN A 312 12.86 -16.39 -7.96
N VAL A 313 13.77 -15.51 -7.53
CA VAL A 313 15.19 -15.56 -7.95
C VAL A 313 15.85 -16.86 -7.50
N GLY A 314 15.69 -17.26 -6.23
CA GLY A 314 16.29 -18.47 -5.69
C GLY A 314 15.87 -19.75 -6.43
N ARG A 315 14.58 -19.86 -6.76
CA ARG A 315 14.02 -20.94 -7.61
C ARG A 315 14.64 -20.95 -9.02
N ALA A 316 14.79 -19.77 -9.63
CA ALA A 316 15.44 -19.65 -10.93
C ALA A 316 16.92 -20.12 -10.85
N ILE A 317 17.68 -19.67 -9.86
CA ILE A 317 19.06 -20.15 -9.67
C ILE A 317 19.10 -21.67 -9.50
N GLY A 318 18.22 -22.23 -8.67
CA GLY A 318 18.19 -23.67 -8.42
C GLY A 318 17.93 -24.52 -9.66
N ARG A 319 17.00 -24.10 -10.54
CA ARG A 319 16.79 -24.73 -11.85
C ARG A 319 18.00 -24.57 -12.79
N ALA A 320 18.59 -23.39 -12.82
CA ALA A 320 19.75 -23.11 -13.66
C ALA A 320 20.96 -23.99 -13.27
N VAL A 321 21.30 -24.06 -11.97
CA VAL A 321 22.43 -24.89 -11.52
C VAL A 321 22.14 -26.38 -11.59
N ARG A 322 20.89 -26.81 -11.39
CA ARG A 322 20.48 -28.20 -11.65
C ARG A 322 20.77 -28.58 -13.08
N THR A 323 20.39 -27.73 -14.03
CA THR A 323 20.69 -27.94 -15.45
C THR A 323 22.20 -27.95 -15.67
N ALA A 324 22.92 -26.97 -15.12
CA ALA A 324 24.37 -26.85 -15.25
C ALA A 324 25.13 -28.11 -14.78
N LEU A 325 24.72 -28.75 -13.68
CA LEU A 325 25.35 -29.97 -13.18
C LEU A 325 25.36 -31.14 -14.18
N TYR A 326 24.36 -31.22 -15.06
CA TYR A 326 24.31 -32.26 -16.10
C TYR A 326 25.28 -31.99 -17.26
N PHE A 327 25.65 -30.73 -17.50
CA PHE A 327 26.52 -30.35 -18.62
C PHE A 327 27.94 -29.96 -18.19
N ALA A 328 28.13 -29.59 -16.91
CA ALA A 328 29.39 -29.09 -16.39
C ALA A 328 30.52 -30.11 -16.54
N PRO A 329 31.76 -29.69 -16.89
CA PRO A 329 32.91 -30.56 -16.94
C PRO A 329 33.11 -31.38 -15.66
N LEU A 330 33.67 -32.59 -15.76
CA LEU A 330 33.93 -33.47 -14.62
C LEU A 330 34.80 -32.80 -13.55
N GLU A 331 35.75 -31.97 -13.97
CA GLU A 331 36.70 -31.26 -13.12
C GLU A 331 36.19 -29.92 -12.58
N THR A 332 34.91 -29.59 -12.80
CA THR A 332 34.30 -28.34 -12.29
C THR A 332 34.30 -28.35 -10.77
N ARG A 333 34.99 -27.37 -10.17
CA ARG A 333 35.04 -27.20 -8.71
C ARG A 333 34.04 -26.17 -8.20
N GLU A 334 33.69 -25.21 -9.05
CA GLU A 334 32.79 -24.13 -8.68
C GLU A 334 31.79 -23.84 -9.81
N ILE A 335 30.53 -23.60 -9.45
CA ILE A 335 29.53 -23.02 -10.34
C ILE A 335 29.18 -21.64 -9.80
N ARG A 336 29.39 -20.60 -10.62
CA ARG A 336 28.97 -19.23 -10.33
C ARG A 336 27.79 -18.85 -11.21
N VAL A 337 26.75 -18.28 -10.63
CA VAL A 337 25.59 -17.75 -11.37
C VAL A 337 25.40 -16.28 -11.05
N VAL A 338 25.60 -15.43 -12.05
CA VAL A 338 25.27 -14.00 -12.02
C VAL A 338 23.84 -13.83 -12.53
N TYR A 339 22.93 -13.55 -11.61
CA TYR A 339 21.55 -13.25 -11.94
C TYR A 339 21.40 -11.79 -12.34
N THR A 340 20.77 -11.54 -13.48
CA THR A 340 20.61 -10.18 -14.04
C THR A 340 19.15 -9.83 -14.31
N GLU A 341 18.82 -8.55 -14.30
CA GLU A 341 17.58 -7.98 -14.86
C GLU A 341 17.94 -6.87 -15.83
N LEU A 342 17.53 -6.97 -17.11
CA LEU A 342 17.96 -6.00 -18.15
C LEU A 342 19.48 -5.80 -18.17
N GLU A 343 20.22 -6.90 -17.98
CA GLU A 343 21.68 -6.97 -17.82
C GLU A 343 22.27 -6.19 -16.63
N GLN A 344 21.43 -5.70 -15.73
CA GLN A 344 21.87 -5.19 -14.43
C GLN A 344 22.14 -6.37 -13.49
N PRO A 345 23.36 -6.50 -12.95
CA PRO A 345 23.67 -7.60 -12.05
C PRO A 345 22.96 -7.38 -10.72
N ILE A 346 22.13 -8.34 -10.32
CA ILE A 346 21.38 -8.29 -9.08
C ILE A 346 22.13 -9.01 -7.97
N ALA A 347 22.59 -10.23 -8.23
CA ALA A 347 23.39 -11.02 -7.30
C ALA A 347 24.23 -12.10 -8.02
N THR A 348 25.29 -12.52 -7.33
CA THR A 348 26.15 -13.62 -7.72
C THR A 348 26.05 -14.74 -6.69
N TYR A 349 25.63 -15.93 -7.14
CA TYR A 349 25.60 -17.17 -6.36
C TYR A 349 26.83 -17.99 -6.70
N SER A 350 27.60 -18.41 -5.70
CA SER A 350 28.83 -19.19 -5.89
C SER A 350 28.71 -20.50 -5.10
N PHE A 351 28.77 -21.63 -5.80
CA PHE A 351 28.66 -22.97 -5.22
C PHE A 351 30.02 -23.67 -5.29
N TYR A 352 30.63 -23.96 -4.14
CA TYR A 352 32.01 -24.46 -4.07
C TYR A 352 32.13 -25.98 -3.90
N ASP A 353 30.99 -26.67 -3.69
CA ASP A 353 30.94 -28.13 -3.50
C ASP A 353 29.81 -28.71 -4.36
N MET A 354 30.20 -29.29 -5.50
CA MET A 354 29.26 -29.87 -6.47
C MET A 354 28.51 -31.09 -5.92
N ALA A 355 29.14 -31.85 -5.01
CA ALA A 355 28.51 -33.00 -4.40
C ALA A 355 27.43 -32.54 -3.41
N ALA A 356 27.74 -31.58 -2.53
CA ALA A 356 26.76 -31.00 -1.62
C ALA A 356 25.58 -30.34 -2.36
N LEU A 357 25.85 -29.61 -3.44
CA LEU A 357 24.82 -29.02 -4.29
C LEU A 357 23.91 -30.09 -4.90
N ASN A 358 24.49 -31.12 -5.52
CA ASN A 358 23.72 -32.20 -6.15
C ASN A 358 22.91 -33.00 -5.12
N ASP A 359 23.51 -33.36 -3.99
CA ASP A 359 22.83 -34.07 -2.91
C ASP A 359 21.69 -33.25 -2.31
N TYR A 360 21.85 -31.93 -2.24
CA TYR A 360 20.76 -31.05 -1.86
C TYR A 360 19.65 -31.04 -2.90
N LEU A 361 19.95 -30.83 -4.17
CA LEU A 361 18.92 -30.84 -5.22
C LEU A 361 18.13 -32.17 -5.27
N LEU A 362 18.77 -33.28 -4.89
CA LEU A 362 18.19 -34.62 -4.85
C LEU A 362 17.49 -35.02 -3.54
N GLY A 363 17.49 -34.18 -2.50
CA GLY A 363 16.84 -34.54 -1.22
C GLY A 363 17.70 -35.34 -0.24
N LYS A 364 18.99 -35.53 -0.51
CA LYS A 364 19.88 -36.40 0.27
C LYS A 364 20.54 -35.71 1.46
N THR A 365 20.66 -34.39 1.44
CA THR A 365 21.31 -33.59 2.50
C THR A 365 20.41 -32.42 2.94
N PRO A 366 20.45 -31.99 4.21
CA PRO A 366 19.68 -30.84 4.69
C PRO A 366 20.22 -29.50 4.16
N ARG A 367 19.37 -28.47 4.16
CA ARG A 367 19.70 -27.10 3.69
C ARG A 367 20.90 -26.49 4.41
N ALA A 368 21.08 -26.80 5.70
CA ALA A 368 22.22 -26.34 6.48
C ALA A 368 23.57 -26.74 5.86
N ARG A 369 23.68 -27.96 5.30
CA ARG A 369 24.92 -28.42 4.68
C ARG A 369 25.22 -27.69 3.36
N LEU A 370 24.19 -27.33 2.59
CA LEU A 370 24.37 -26.49 1.39
C LEU A 370 24.81 -25.07 1.76
N LEU A 371 24.28 -24.51 2.85
CA LEU A 371 24.62 -23.15 3.29
C LEU A 371 26.10 -22.98 3.69
N GLU A 372 26.78 -24.07 4.06
CA GLU A 372 28.22 -24.06 4.33
C GLU A 372 29.07 -23.96 3.05
N THR A 373 28.48 -24.25 1.88
CA THR A 373 29.18 -24.39 0.60
C THR A 373 28.68 -23.43 -0.49
N VAL A 374 27.78 -22.50 -0.14
CA VAL A 374 27.28 -21.45 -1.04
C VAL A 374 27.58 -20.06 -0.50
N SER A 375 27.98 -19.15 -1.40
CA SER A 375 28.10 -17.72 -1.12
C SER A 375 27.18 -16.94 -2.04
N ILE A 376 26.47 -15.97 -1.47
CA ILE A 376 25.58 -15.06 -2.21
C ILE A 376 26.08 -13.64 -1.98
N LYS A 377 26.50 -12.96 -3.06
CA LYS A 377 26.97 -11.57 -3.02
C LYS A 377 26.03 -10.66 -3.83
N PRO A 378 25.78 -9.42 -3.41
CA PRO A 378 25.03 -8.44 -4.20
C PRO A 378 25.81 -8.06 -5.46
N GLY A 379 25.10 -7.83 -6.56
CA GLY A 379 25.70 -7.42 -7.83
C GLY A 379 26.58 -8.50 -8.47
N ARG A 380 27.52 -8.05 -9.32
CA ARG A 380 28.55 -8.89 -9.92
C ARG A 380 29.74 -8.93 -8.97
N ASP A 381 30.30 -10.11 -8.74
CA ASP A 381 31.56 -10.24 -8.00
C ASP A 381 32.70 -9.53 -8.76
N GLU A 382 33.52 -8.73 -8.06
CA GLU A 382 34.58 -7.92 -8.68
C GLU A 382 35.65 -8.79 -9.37
N GLU A 383 35.80 -10.03 -8.93
CA GLU A 383 36.71 -11.01 -9.51
C GLU A 383 36.26 -11.54 -10.89
N LEU A 384 34.97 -11.38 -11.24
CA LEU A 384 34.41 -11.91 -12.48
C LEU A 384 34.62 -10.93 -13.63
N GLN A 385 35.41 -11.34 -14.63
CA GLN A 385 35.48 -10.62 -15.89
C GLN A 385 34.10 -10.59 -16.59
N PRO A 386 33.73 -9.47 -17.23
CA PRO A 386 32.54 -9.41 -18.07
C PRO A 386 32.59 -10.48 -19.17
N LEU A 387 31.51 -11.24 -19.32
CA LEU A 387 31.43 -12.25 -20.37
C LEU A 387 31.07 -11.57 -21.70
N GLU A 388 31.93 -11.72 -22.71
CA GLU A 388 31.68 -11.14 -24.03
C GLU A 388 30.44 -11.73 -24.69
N ALA A 389 29.59 -10.87 -25.27
CA ALA A 389 28.31 -11.27 -25.85
C ALA A 389 28.42 -12.10 -27.15
N LYS A 390 29.60 -12.18 -27.77
CA LYS A 390 29.75 -12.61 -29.18
C LYS A 390 29.67 -14.14 -29.41
N ASN A 391 29.95 -14.97 -28.42
CA ASN A 391 30.27 -16.38 -28.68
C ASN A 391 29.14 -17.39 -28.46
N LEU A 392 27.99 -17.00 -27.87
CA LEU A 392 26.91 -17.94 -27.55
C LEU A 392 25.54 -17.53 -28.12
N ALA A 393 25.26 -16.23 -28.18
CA ALA A 393 23.97 -15.72 -28.62
C ALA A 393 23.69 -15.94 -30.12
N ALA A 394 24.73 -15.86 -30.96
CA ALA A 394 24.64 -16.14 -32.39
C ALA A 394 24.35 -17.63 -32.71
N ALA A 395 24.71 -18.54 -31.81
CA ALA A 395 24.54 -19.98 -31.97
C ALA A 395 23.16 -20.49 -31.49
N LEU A 396 22.39 -19.65 -30.78
CA LEU A 396 21.06 -19.96 -30.23
C LEU A 396 19.92 -19.28 -31.00
N ARG A 397 20.20 -18.75 -32.20
CA ARG A 397 19.18 -18.23 -33.12
C ARG A 397 18.37 -19.40 -33.69
N GLU A 398 17.54 -20.03 -32.88
CA GLU A 398 16.46 -20.88 -33.35
C GLU A 398 15.37 -20.02 -34.01
N ASP A 399 14.60 -20.65 -34.92
CA ASP A 399 13.48 -20.03 -35.61
C ASP A 399 12.52 -19.38 -34.62
N VAL A 400 12.17 -18.12 -34.90
CA VAL A 400 11.17 -17.37 -34.14
C VAL A 400 9.83 -18.10 -34.20
N ALA A 401 9.49 -18.83 -33.14
CA ALA A 401 8.18 -19.44 -33.00
C ALA A 401 7.15 -18.36 -32.66
N VAL A 402 6.31 -18.02 -33.64
CA VAL A 402 5.12 -17.20 -33.41
C VAL A 402 4.06 -18.10 -32.81
N ASN A 403 3.79 -17.92 -31.52
CA ASN A 403 2.78 -18.71 -30.84
C ASN A 403 1.51 -17.86 -30.64
N ALA A 404 0.39 -18.32 -31.20
CA ALA A 404 -0.95 -17.86 -30.80
C ALA A 404 -1.36 -18.70 -29.60
N LEU A 405 -1.30 -18.11 -28.40
CA LEU A 405 -1.53 -18.81 -27.15
C LEU A 405 -2.70 -18.19 -26.41
N THR A 406 -3.48 -19.04 -25.76
CA THR A 406 -4.45 -18.62 -24.75
C THR A 406 -3.77 -18.65 -23.38
N ASN A 407 -3.97 -17.60 -22.58
CA ASN A 407 -3.60 -17.53 -21.17
C ASN A 407 -2.10 -17.62 -20.84
N GLN A 408 -1.17 -17.25 -21.72
CA GLN A 408 0.20 -16.95 -21.27
C GLN A 408 0.25 -15.49 -20.79
N GLU A 409 1.02 -15.19 -19.75
CA GLU A 409 1.21 -13.82 -19.20
C GLU A 409 -0.04 -13.06 -18.73
N GLY A 410 -1.21 -13.72 -18.67
CA GLY A 410 -2.46 -13.13 -18.17
C GLY A 410 -3.40 -12.60 -19.24
N ASP A 411 -3.00 -12.62 -20.52
CA ASP A 411 -3.83 -12.20 -21.64
C ASP A 411 -4.68 -13.36 -22.18
N LEU A 412 -5.94 -13.07 -22.49
CA LEU A 412 -6.93 -14.07 -22.93
C LEU A 412 -6.62 -14.60 -24.34
N VAL A 413 -6.15 -13.70 -25.21
CA VAL A 413 -5.66 -14.00 -26.57
C VAL A 413 -4.41 -13.16 -26.80
N GLN A 414 -3.30 -13.79 -27.14
CA GLN A 414 -2.06 -13.09 -27.46
C GLN A 414 -1.27 -13.75 -28.59
N VAL A 415 -0.50 -12.94 -29.29
CA VAL A 415 0.54 -13.39 -30.22
C VAL A 415 1.88 -12.97 -29.65
N THR A 416 2.72 -13.95 -29.34
CA THR A 416 4.05 -13.69 -28.77
C THR A 416 5.13 -14.36 -29.58
N SER A 417 6.29 -13.71 -29.61
CA SER A 417 7.54 -14.25 -30.10
C SER A 417 8.62 -13.77 -29.14
N ASN A 418 9.41 -14.70 -28.62
CA ASN A 418 10.51 -14.42 -27.72
C ASN A 418 11.73 -15.21 -28.17
N ASP A 419 12.92 -14.65 -28.02
CA ASP A 419 14.17 -15.38 -28.28
C ASP A 419 15.05 -15.47 -27.01
N PRO A 420 16.19 -16.18 -27.06
CA PRO A 420 17.12 -16.27 -25.93
C PRO A 420 17.89 -14.97 -25.60
N GLU A 421 17.88 -13.97 -26.48
CA GLU A 421 18.52 -12.65 -26.29
C GLU A 421 17.57 -11.61 -25.65
N ASP A 422 16.43 -12.07 -25.11
CA ASP A 422 15.39 -11.20 -24.53
C ASP A 422 14.73 -10.24 -25.56
N ASN A 423 14.84 -10.57 -26.86
CA ASN A 423 14.03 -9.91 -27.87
C ASN A 423 12.61 -10.48 -27.78
N ARG A 424 11.62 -9.59 -27.79
CA ARG A 424 10.23 -9.91 -27.55
C ARG A 424 9.30 -9.12 -28.45
N PHE A 425 8.38 -9.81 -29.08
CA PHE A 425 7.18 -9.26 -29.69
C PHE A 425 5.96 -9.77 -28.93
N HIS A 426 5.01 -8.87 -28.63
CA HIS A 426 3.80 -9.18 -27.89
C HIS A 426 2.62 -8.38 -28.45
N LEU A 427 1.60 -9.05 -28.96
CA LEU A 427 0.35 -8.43 -29.40
C LEU A 427 -0.81 -9.00 -28.59
N ALA A 428 -1.51 -8.14 -27.86
CA ALA A 428 -2.65 -8.53 -27.04
C ALA A 428 -3.67 -7.39 -26.93
N PRO A 429 -4.96 -7.70 -26.64
CA PRO A 429 -5.92 -6.69 -26.23
C PRO A 429 -5.58 -6.18 -24.82
N LYS A 430 -5.56 -4.87 -24.64
CA LYS A 430 -5.45 -4.20 -23.33
C LYS A 430 -6.69 -3.40 -23.02
N MET A 431 -6.96 -3.23 -21.74
CA MET A 431 -8.07 -2.42 -21.24
C MET A 431 -7.56 -1.34 -20.29
N GLY A 432 -7.83 -0.07 -20.59
CA GLY A 432 -7.62 1.04 -19.68
C GLY A 432 -8.91 1.37 -18.93
N VAL A 433 -8.79 1.70 -17.65
CA VAL A 433 -9.91 2.07 -16.79
C VAL A 433 -9.65 3.43 -16.16
N TYR A 434 -10.62 4.33 -16.24
CA TYR A 434 -10.52 5.71 -15.80
C TYR A 434 -11.71 6.03 -14.89
N PHE A 435 -11.40 6.46 -13.67
CA PHE A 435 -12.41 6.85 -12.70
C PHE A 435 -12.37 8.35 -12.47
N ASN A 436 -13.51 8.96 -12.15
CA ASN A 436 -13.57 10.34 -11.63
C ASN A 436 -13.34 11.44 -12.68
N ASP A 437 -14.05 11.41 -13.79
CA ASP A 437 -14.14 12.53 -14.73
C ASP A 437 -15.35 13.44 -14.42
N PRO A 438 -15.32 14.74 -14.75
CA PRO A 438 -16.49 15.60 -14.68
C PRO A 438 -17.69 15.08 -15.51
N SER A 439 -17.46 14.48 -16.68
CA SER A 439 -18.50 13.94 -17.58
C SER A 439 -18.88 12.49 -17.30
N GLY A 440 -18.11 11.78 -16.46
CA GLY A 440 -18.44 10.43 -16.07
C GLY A 440 -17.61 9.76 -14.97
N ALA A 441 -18.26 8.85 -14.23
CA ALA A 441 -17.68 8.22 -13.04
C ALA A 441 -16.69 7.11 -13.39
N PHE A 442 -16.93 6.47 -14.53
CA PHE A 442 -16.21 5.32 -15.03
C PHE A 442 -16.19 5.41 -16.55
N HIS A 443 -14.98 5.47 -17.10
CA HIS A 443 -14.71 5.28 -18.52
C HIS A 443 -13.73 4.14 -18.66
N TYR A 444 -13.78 3.48 -19.81
CA TYR A 444 -12.83 2.45 -20.20
C TYR A 444 -12.54 2.54 -21.69
N ASP A 445 -11.35 2.08 -22.05
CA ASP A 445 -10.92 1.82 -23.42
C ASP A 445 -10.47 0.37 -23.56
N ILE A 446 -10.60 -0.18 -24.77
CA ILE A 446 -10.09 -1.48 -25.17
C ILE A 446 -9.28 -1.24 -26.43
N MET A 447 -8.01 -1.61 -26.40
CA MET A 447 -7.07 -1.39 -27.49
C MET A 447 -6.32 -2.68 -27.84
N ALA A 448 -5.96 -2.86 -29.10
CA ALA A 448 -4.96 -3.84 -29.48
C ALA A 448 -3.58 -3.18 -29.34
N GLU A 449 -2.67 -3.77 -28.56
CA GLU A 449 -1.34 -3.22 -28.36
C GLU A 449 -0.26 -4.21 -28.80
N ALA A 450 0.58 -3.79 -29.74
CA ALA A 450 1.78 -4.48 -30.18
C ALA A 450 3.02 -3.86 -29.52
N ASN A 451 3.67 -4.62 -28.64
CA ASN A 451 4.94 -4.29 -28.02
C ASN A 451 6.08 -5.01 -28.74
N TYR A 452 7.17 -4.29 -28.99
CA TYR A 452 8.41 -4.84 -29.53
C TYR A 452 9.59 -4.34 -28.71
N LYS A 453 10.25 -5.28 -28.03
CA LYS A 453 11.48 -5.06 -27.28
C LYS A 453 12.63 -5.75 -27.99
N ARG A 454 13.73 -5.04 -28.21
CA ARG A 454 14.91 -5.59 -28.86
C ARG A 454 16.18 -5.16 -28.15
N ARG A 455 17.02 -6.13 -27.81
CA ARG A 455 18.39 -5.91 -27.39
C ARG A 455 19.24 -5.47 -28.59
N LEU A 456 19.85 -4.30 -28.49
CA LEU A 456 20.75 -3.74 -29.52
C LEU A 456 22.23 -3.93 -29.16
N GLY A 457 22.54 -4.07 -27.87
CA GLY A 457 23.89 -4.18 -27.34
C GLY A 457 23.87 -4.47 -25.83
N GLN A 458 25.03 -4.38 -25.19
CA GLN A 458 25.12 -4.58 -23.75
C GLN A 458 24.41 -3.45 -22.99
N GLY A 459 23.39 -3.79 -22.20
CA GLY A 459 22.51 -2.86 -21.51
C GLY A 459 21.69 -1.96 -22.44
N LEU A 460 21.81 -2.08 -23.77
CA LEU A 460 21.17 -1.21 -24.75
C LEU A 460 19.94 -1.90 -25.34
N TYR A 461 18.77 -1.33 -25.08
CA TYR A 461 17.48 -1.88 -25.48
C TYR A 461 16.65 -0.84 -26.26
N LEU A 462 16.05 -1.29 -27.36
CA LEU A 462 14.93 -0.64 -28.01
C LEU A 462 13.63 -1.16 -27.39
N ASP A 463 12.71 -0.27 -27.07
CA ASP A 463 11.37 -0.59 -26.59
C ASP A 463 10.33 0.23 -27.35
N SER A 464 9.42 -0.44 -28.04
CA SER A 464 8.39 0.16 -28.89
C SER A 464 7.02 -0.38 -28.53
N GLY A 465 6.00 0.48 -28.50
CA GLY A 465 4.62 0.13 -28.23
C GLY A 465 3.69 0.84 -29.21
N LEU A 466 3.03 0.08 -30.08
CA LEU A 466 2.02 0.55 -31.03
C LEU A 466 0.64 0.11 -30.54
N SER A 467 -0.30 1.04 -30.42
CA SER A 467 -1.67 0.73 -30.04
C SER A 467 -2.68 1.14 -31.11
N ALA A 468 -3.72 0.34 -31.28
CA ALA A 468 -4.90 0.68 -32.07
C ALA A 468 -6.14 0.59 -31.17
N ASP A 469 -6.91 1.67 -31.11
CA ASP A 469 -8.15 1.70 -30.34
C ASP A 469 -9.21 0.80 -30.99
N LEU A 470 -9.79 -0.12 -30.22
CA LEU A 470 -10.86 -1.01 -30.69
C LEU A 470 -12.22 -0.50 -30.22
N TYR A 471 -12.30 -0.04 -28.97
CA TYR A 471 -13.52 0.48 -28.37
C TYR A 471 -13.20 1.43 -27.22
N ASN A 472 -13.81 2.61 -27.21
CA ASN A 472 -13.48 3.61 -26.21
C ASN A 472 -14.68 4.50 -25.84
N THR A 473 -14.99 4.54 -24.54
CA THR A 473 -16.05 5.38 -23.97
C THR A 473 -15.61 6.80 -23.64
N ILE A 474 -14.30 7.08 -23.59
CA ILE A 474 -13.72 8.40 -23.33
C ILE A 474 -14.01 9.36 -24.50
N THR A 475 -14.26 8.84 -25.70
CA THR A 475 -14.65 9.65 -26.86
C THR A 475 -15.94 10.46 -26.63
N ALA A 476 -16.77 10.03 -25.67
CA ALA A 476 -17.97 10.76 -25.24
C ALA A 476 -17.69 11.95 -24.32
N VAL A 477 -16.47 12.06 -23.76
CA VAL A 477 -16.04 13.22 -22.98
C VAL A 477 -15.80 14.37 -23.95
N THR A 478 -16.77 15.29 -24.08
CA THR A 478 -16.70 16.44 -25.00
C THR A 478 -16.15 17.71 -24.34
N GLN A 479 -16.04 17.72 -23.01
CA GLN A 479 -15.59 18.90 -22.26
C GLN A 479 -14.09 19.16 -22.47
N PRO A 480 -13.68 20.42 -22.70
CA PRO A 480 -12.27 20.79 -22.68
C PRO A 480 -11.72 20.71 -21.25
N SER A 481 -10.39 20.59 -21.14
CA SER A 481 -9.70 20.72 -19.86
C SER A 481 -10.09 22.03 -19.15
N ASN A 482 -10.37 21.93 -17.85
CA ASN A 482 -10.58 23.08 -16.97
C ASN A 482 -9.34 23.37 -16.10
N SER A 483 -8.18 22.80 -16.42
CA SER A 483 -6.95 23.08 -15.68
C SER A 483 -6.44 24.49 -15.98
N LEU A 484 -5.87 25.15 -14.97
CA LEU A 484 -5.17 26.43 -15.14
C LEU A 484 -3.64 26.27 -15.12
N LEU A 485 -3.17 25.07 -14.83
CA LEU A 485 -1.76 24.70 -14.92
C LEU A 485 -1.42 24.34 -16.36
N PRO A 486 -0.14 24.23 -16.73
CA PRO A 486 0.21 23.59 -17.99
C PRO A 486 -0.47 22.22 -18.12
N HIS A 487 -1.16 21.99 -19.22
CA HIS A 487 -1.89 20.74 -19.46
C HIS A 487 -0.92 19.61 -19.72
N VAL A 488 -0.64 18.79 -18.71
CA VAL A 488 0.30 17.66 -18.78
C VAL A 488 -0.40 16.30 -18.69
N ARG A 489 -1.65 16.28 -18.22
CA ARG A 489 -2.55 15.11 -18.15
C ARG A 489 -3.98 15.48 -18.54
N SER A 490 -4.42 16.70 -18.28
CA SER A 490 -5.81 17.12 -18.45
C SER A 490 -6.38 16.96 -19.87
N ASP A 491 -5.53 16.99 -20.89
CA ASP A 491 -5.93 16.89 -22.31
C ASP A 491 -6.09 15.43 -22.79
N ILE A 492 -6.04 14.46 -21.88
CA ILE A 492 -6.18 13.02 -22.17
C ILE A 492 -7.39 12.67 -23.05
N ALA A 493 -8.52 13.37 -22.92
CA ALA A 493 -9.68 13.17 -23.78
C ALA A 493 -9.38 13.47 -25.25
N ASP A 494 -8.59 14.52 -25.54
CA ASP A 494 -8.19 14.87 -26.91
C ASP A 494 -7.25 13.85 -27.52
N TYR A 495 -6.31 13.33 -26.73
CA TYR A 495 -5.51 12.18 -27.14
C TYR A 495 -6.45 11.01 -27.48
N LYS A 496 -7.34 10.60 -26.57
CA LYS A 496 -8.20 9.42 -26.73
C LYS A 496 -9.26 9.53 -27.85
N ARG A 497 -9.55 10.73 -28.36
CA ARG A 497 -10.44 10.93 -29.53
C ARG A 497 -9.82 10.50 -30.86
N VAL A 498 -8.48 10.48 -30.96
CA VAL A 498 -7.79 10.08 -32.18
C VAL A 498 -7.85 8.56 -32.33
N LYS A 499 -8.57 8.10 -33.36
CA LYS A 499 -8.83 6.67 -33.65
C LYS A 499 -7.74 5.99 -34.50
N THR A 500 -6.78 6.75 -35.03
CA THR A 500 -5.68 6.17 -35.81
C THR A 500 -4.70 5.44 -34.89
N PRO A 501 -4.00 4.39 -35.37
CA PRO A 501 -2.95 3.75 -34.60
C PRO A 501 -1.89 4.75 -34.13
N LYS A 502 -1.38 4.52 -32.92
CA LYS A 502 -0.44 5.42 -32.24
C LYS A 502 0.80 4.70 -31.77
N LEU A 503 1.93 5.37 -31.90
CA LEU A 503 3.19 4.96 -31.30
C LEU A 503 3.25 5.54 -29.88
N ASN A 504 2.73 4.79 -28.90
CA ASN A 504 2.68 5.24 -27.51
C ASN A 504 4.06 5.24 -26.85
N ARG A 505 4.95 4.36 -27.31
CA ARG A 505 6.32 4.24 -26.78
C ARG A 505 7.29 3.92 -27.91
N PHE A 506 8.45 4.56 -27.90
CA PHE A 506 9.57 4.27 -28.78
C PHE A 506 10.85 4.80 -28.15
N LEU A 507 11.56 3.95 -27.42
CA LEU A 507 12.64 4.32 -26.52
C LEU A 507 13.90 3.56 -26.84
N ILE A 508 15.03 4.25 -26.74
CA ILE A 508 16.34 3.62 -26.59
C ILE A 508 16.75 3.81 -25.13
N ASN A 509 16.96 2.71 -24.43
CA ASN A 509 17.38 2.67 -23.03
C ASN A 509 18.77 2.04 -22.93
N GLN A 510 19.69 2.74 -22.27
CA GLN A 510 21.00 2.23 -21.87
C GLN A 510 21.01 2.04 -20.35
N TYR A 511 21.04 0.80 -19.91
CA TYR A 511 21.25 0.44 -18.50
C TYR A 511 22.73 0.23 -18.21
N MET A 512 23.19 0.72 -17.08
CA MET A 512 24.58 0.78 -16.67
C MET A 512 24.70 0.45 -15.19
N ASN A 513 25.78 -0.24 -14.81
CA ASN A 513 26.11 -0.53 -13.43
C ASN A 513 27.52 -0.02 -13.15
N PHE A 514 27.70 0.77 -12.10
CA PHE A 514 28.99 1.37 -11.72
C PHE A 514 29.61 0.70 -10.49
N GLY A 515 28.93 -0.30 -9.93
CA GLY A 515 29.38 -1.08 -8.79
C GLY A 515 28.25 -1.94 -8.23
N PRO A 516 28.50 -2.76 -7.19
CA PRO A 516 27.52 -3.72 -6.66
C PRO A 516 26.21 -3.09 -6.13
N GLU A 517 26.21 -1.79 -5.89
CA GLU A 517 25.10 -1.04 -5.27
C GLU A 517 24.66 0.19 -6.10
N VAL A 518 25.33 0.50 -7.21
CA VAL A 518 25.08 1.72 -8.00
C VAL A 518 24.62 1.35 -9.41
N TYR A 519 23.36 1.66 -9.70
CA TYR A 519 22.72 1.42 -10.98
C TYR A 519 22.40 2.74 -11.66
N ALA A 520 22.47 2.77 -12.98
CA ALA A 520 22.17 3.95 -13.77
C ALA A 520 21.46 3.59 -15.07
N ARG A 521 20.71 4.55 -15.58
CA ARG A 521 19.93 4.45 -16.81
C ARG A 521 20.03 5.77 -17.57
N ALA A 522 20.18 5.69 -18.88
CA ALA A 522 19.97 6.80 -19.80
C ALA A 522 18.94 6.38 -20.84
N SER A 523 17.99 7.26 -21.14
CA SER A 523 16.86 6.98 -22.02
C SER A 523 16.59 8.14 -22.96
N ALA A 524 16.18 7.84 -24.19
CA ALA A 524 15.75 8.84 -25.15
C ALA A 524 14.66 8.30 -26.09
N GLY A 525 13.71 9.15 -26.46
CA GLY A 525 12.67 8.84 -27.43
C GLY A 525 11.27 9.25 -26.95
N ILE A 526 10.27 8.47 -27.32
CA ILE A 526 8.88 8.64 -26.92
C ILE A 526 8.63 7.84 -25.64
N TYR A 527 8.43 8.55 -24.53
CA TYR A 527 8.24 7.95 -23.20
C TYR A 527 6.82 7.41 -23.05
N GLU A 528 5.84 8.22 -23.44
CA GLU A 528 4.41 7.94 -23.29
C GLU A 528 3.60 8.68 -24.37
N GLU A 529 2.27 8.46 -24.41
CA GLU A 529 1.36 9.08 -25.36
C GLU A 529 1.50 10.63 -25.40
N MET A 530 1.73 11.25 -24.24
CA MET A 530 1.78 12.71 -24.10
C MET A 530 3.19 13.32 -24.18
N PHE A 531 4.25 12.56 -23.88
CA PHE A 531 5.59 13.12 -23.75
C PHE A 531 6.66 12.28 -24.47
N ARG A 532 7.58 13.00 -25.10
CA ARG A 532 8.87 12.50 -25.59
C ARG A 532 9.98 13.25 -24.86
N GLY A 533 11.17 12.68 -24.81
CA GLY A 533 12.29 13.33 -24.15
C GLY A 533 13.55 12.53 -24.14
N ALA A 534 14.49 13.02 -23.35
CA ALA A 534 15.72 12.33 -23.00
C ALA A 534 16.08 12.63 -21.55
N GLY A 535 16.61 11.63 -20.86
CA GLY A 535 16.89 11.74 -19.44
C GLY A 535 17.60 10.52 -18.89
N GLY A 536 17.71 10.47 -17.57
CA GLY A 536 18.37 9.37 -16.90
C GLY A 536 18.02 9.28 -15.43
N GLN A 537 18.38 8.14 -14.84
CA GLN A 537 18.20 7.86 -13.42
C GLN A 537 19.48 7.24 -12.88
N VAL A 538 19.87 7.62 -11.66
CA VAL A 538 20.92 6.95 -10.90
C VAL A 538 20.33 6.49 -9.58
N LEU A 539 20.49 5.21 -9.27
CA LEU A 539 20.00 4.55 -8.05
C LEU A 539 21.18 4.04 -7.24
N TYR A 540 21.21 4.39 -5.95
CA TYR A 540 22.02 3.73 -4.94
C TYR A 540 21.14 2.79 -4.12
N TYR A 541 21.37 1.48 -4.26
CA TYR A 541 20.68 0.42 -3.55
C TYR A 541 21.68 -0.38 -2.72
N PRO A 542 21.83 -0.07 -1.42
CA PRO A 542 22.81 -0.73 -0.56
C PRO A 542 22.53 -2.22 -0.37
N GLY A 543 23.58 -2.97 -0.04
CA GLY A 543 23.53 -4.42 0.19
C GLY A 543 22.76 -4.83 1.45
N ALA A 544 22.75 -6.15 1.67
CA ALA A 544 21.95 -6.81 2.70
C ALA A 544 22.04 -6.15 4.09
N GLY A 545 20.89 -6.03 4.75
CA GLY A 545 20.76 -5.45 6.09
C GLY A 545 20.49 -3.95 6.13
N ARG A 546 20.52 -3.25 4.98
CA ARG A 546 20.04 -1.86 4.88
C ARG A 546 18.61 -1.82 4.32
N ASN A 547 17.76 -1.01 4.94
CA ASN A 547 16.35 -0.90 4.61
C ASN A 547 16.03 0.36 3.80
N TRP A 548 17.00 0.95 3.10
CA TRP A 548 16.78 2.19 2.37
C TRP A 548 17.48 2.19 1.02
N ALA A 549 16.97 2.96 0.06
CA ALA A 549 17.60 3.23 -1.23
C ALA A 549 17.31 4.68 -1.63
N VAL A 550 18.17 5.27 -2.46
CA VAL A 550 17.99 6.64 -2.96
C VAL A 550 18.27 6.71 -4.45
N ASP A 551 17.49 7.50 -5.17
CA ASP A 551 17.71 7.77 -6.59
C ASP A 551 17.51 9.24 -6.95
N LEU A 552 18.08 9.60 -8.08
CA LEU A 552 17.88 10.89 -8.75
C LEU A 552 17.50 10.62 -10.20
N ALA A 553 16.32 11.08 -10.61
CA ALA A 553 15.84 11.05 -11.99
C ALA A 553 15.78 12.47 -12.56
N VAL A 554 16.33 12.66 -13.76
CA VAL A 554 16.30 13.94 -14.48
C VAL A 554 15.91 13.70 -15.92
N ASP A 555 14.85 14.34 -16.39
CA ASP A 555 14.31 14.17 -17.74
C ASP A 555 13.97 15.52 -18.38
N ALA A 556 14.50 15.75 -19.58
CA ALA A 556 14.13 16.86 -20.46
C ALA A 556 13.02 16.38 -21.40
N LEU A 557 11.85 17.00 -21.29
CA LEU A 557 10.59 16.51 -21.86
C LEU A 557 9.94 17.56 -22.76
N GLN A 558 9.36 17.08 -23.86
CA GLN A 558 8.54 17.86 -24.78
C GLN A 558 7.19 17.17 -24.99
N GLN A 559 6.12 17.94 -24.96
CA GLN A 559 4.78 17.44 -25.16
C GLN A 559 4.55 17.05 -26.63
N ARG A 560 3.80 15.97 -26.85
CA ARG A 560 3.48 15.40 -28.16
C ARG A 560 2.14 15.89 -28.68
N ASP A 561 1.95 15.84 -29.99
CA ASP A 561 0.64 16.10 -30.60
C ASP A 561 -0.36 14.97 -30.31
N TYR A 562 -1.64 15.21 -30.62
CA TYR A 562 -2.70 14.22 -30.37
C TYR A 562 -2.70 13.05 -31.37
N GLN A 563 -2.04 13.21 -32.53
CA GLN A 563 -2.01 12.20 -33.60
C GLN A 563 -1.25 10.93 -33.19
N GLY A 564 -0.36 11.02 -32.19
CA GLY A 564 0.26 9.86 -31.56
C GLY A 564 1.47 9.31 -32.31
N TRP A 565 2.06 10.07 -33.25
CA TRP A 565 3.32 9.73 -33.94
C TRP A 565 4.46 10.62 -33.42
N PHE A 566 5.30 11.18 -34.28
CA PHE A 566 6.47 11.97 -33.88
C PHE A 566 6.19 13.48 -33.71
N GLY A 567 4.94 13.91 -33.93
CA GLY A 567 4.54 15.32 -33.83
C GLY A 567 4.66 15.88 -32.41
N THR A 568 4.81 17.19 -32.32
CA THR A 568 5.15 17.90 -31.09
C THR A 568 4.24 19.09 -30.83
N ARG A 569 4.17 19.51 -29.57
CA ARG A 569 3.62 20.79 -29.13
C ARG A 569 4.74 21.66 -28.55
N ASP A 570 4.43 22.93 -28.31
CA ASP A 570 5.40 23.92 -27.84
C ASP A 570 5.80 23.73 -26.38
N TYR A 571 4.99 23.00 -25.59
CA TYR A 571 5.26 22.80 -24.18
C TYR A 571 6.50 21.91 -23.96
N GLN A 572 7.47 22.46 -23.25
CA GLN A 572 8.70 21.80 -22.83
C GLN A 572 8.93 22.00 -21.33
N THR A 573 9.49 21.00 -20.67
CA THR A 573 9.81 21.03 -19.24
C THR A 573 11.03 20.17 -18.92
N ILE A 574 11.65 20.42 -17.77
CA ILE A 574 12.68 19.55 -17.19
C ILE A 574 12.15 19.11 -15.83
N THR A 575 12.04 17.81 -15.62
CA THR A 575 11.75 17.23 -14.32
C THR A 575 13.06 16.78 -13.67
N ALA A 576 13.19 17.01 -12.37
CA ALA A 576 14.32 16.57 -11.57
C ALA A 576 13.79 16.15 -10.21
N ILE A 577 13.82 14.85 -9.92
CA ILE A 577 13.19 14.26 -8.73
C ILE A 577 14.23 13.42 -8.00
N ALA A 578 14.47 13.76 -6.75
CA ALA A 578 15.22 12.92 -5.82
C ALA A 578 14.24 12.07 -5.01
N SER A 579 14.49 10.77 -4.92
CA SER A 579 13.65 9.82 -4.20
C SER A 579 14.43 9.15 -3.06
N MET A 580 13.76 8.96 -1.93
CA MET A 580 14.23 8.13 -0.82
C MET A 580 13.19 7.06 -0.54
N HIS A 581 13.61 5.81 -0.62
CA HIS A 581 12.81 4.63 -0.35
C HIS A 581 13.23 4.04 0.98
N TYR A 582 12.29 3.72 1.86
CA TYR A 582 12.56 3.09 3.15
C TYR A 582 11.62 1.92 3.40
N ARG A 583 12.19 0.73 3.64
CA ARG A 583 11.49 -0.51 3.96
C ARG A 583 11.20 -0.56 5.45
N LEU A 584 9.93 -0.49 5.79
CA LEU A 584 9.37 -0.64 7.12
C LEU A 584 9.01 -2.13 7.37
N PRO A 585 8.72 -2.51 8.63
CA PRO A 585 8.16 -3.83 8.95
C PRO A 585 6.86 -4.12 8.18
N LEU A 586 6.38 -5.38 8.25
CA LEU A 586 5.13 -5.84 7.61
C LEU A 586 5.09 -5.71 6.08
N GLY A 587 6.26 -5.63 5.43
CA GLY A 587 6.36 -5.48 3.98
C GLY A 587 5.94 -4.09 3.47
N ILE A 588 6.00 -3.07 4.33
CA ILE A 588 5.67 -1.70 3.97
C ILE A 588 6.92 -1.00 3.41
N THR A 589 6.74 -0.21 2.37
CA THR A 589 7.74 0.72 1.84
C THR A 589 7.17 2.12 1.86
N ALA A 590 7.89 3.04 2.51
CA ALA A 590 7.62 4.48 2.46
C ALA A 590 8.58 5.11 1.45
N THR A 591 8.05 5.85 0.49
CA THR A 591 8.83 6.58 -0.52
C THR A 591 8.55 8.06 -0.39
N MET A 592 9.61 8.88 -0.32
CA MET A 592 9.52 10.33 -0.45
C MET A 592 10.20 10.75 -1.75
N ARG A 593 9.47 11.48 -2.60
CA ARG A 593 9.98 12.03 -3.87
C ARG A 593 9.90 13.54 -3.81
N ALA A 594 10.99 14.26 -4.06
CA ALA A 594 11.02 15.72 -3.98
C ALA A 594 11.75 16.33 -5.17
N GLY A 595 11.20 17.43 -5.69
CA GLY A 595 11.77 18.13 -6.83
C GLY A 595 10.72 18.78 -7.73
N ARG A 596 11.05 18.88 -9.02
CA ARG A 596 10.20 19.51 -10.04
C ARG A 596 9.36 18.48 -10.81
N PHE A 597 8.05 18.70 -10.82
CA PHE A 597 7.04 17.88 -11.47
C PHE A 597 6.72 18.39 -12.89
N LEU A 598 5.92 17.64 -13.64
CA LEU A 598 5.65 17.85 -15.06
C LEU A 598 5.07 19.25 -15.38
N ALA A 599 4.18 19.77 -14.52
CA ALA A 599 3.54 21.07 -14.71
C ALA A 599 4.42 22.25 -14.25
N LYS A 600 5.74 22.02 -14.09
CA LYS A 600 6.76 22.97 -13.58
C LYS A 600 6.54 23.40 -12.13
N ASP A 601 5.73 22.65 -11.41
CA ASP A 601 5.51 22.82 -9.98
C ASP A 601 6.59 22.08 -9.17
N ASP A 602 7.09 22.75 -8.14
CA ASP A 602 8.11 22.23 -7.24
C ASP A 602 7.44 21.76 -5.94
N GLY A 603 7.80 20.58 -5.45
CA GLY A 603 7.17 20.03 -4.25
C GLY A 603 7.70 18.68 -3.82
N ALA A 604 6.87 17.98 -3.05
CA ALA A 604 7.17 16.63 -2.57
C ALA A 604 5.94 15.74 -2.62
N ARG A 605 6.17 14.46 -2.92
CA ARG A 605 5.22 13.37 -2.85
C ARG A 605 5.67 12.39 -1.77
N VAL A 606 4.73 11.91 -0.98
CA VAL A 606 4.92 10.78 -0.07
C VAL A 606 4.03 9.64 -0.53
N GLU A 607 4.60 8.45 -0.64
CA GLU A 607 3.94 7.22 -1.06
C GLU A 607 4.15 6.17 0.03
N PHE A 608 3.09 5.44 0.37
CA PHE A 608 3.18 4.27 1.24
C PHE A 608 2.57 3.09 0.50
N LYS A 609 3.33 2.01 0.39
CA LYS A 609 2.84 0.75 -0.19
C LYS A 609 3.13 -0.42 0.73
N ARG A 610 2.18 -1.32 0.87
CA ARG A 610 2.35 -2.61 1.55
C ARG A 610 2.33 -3.71 0.51
N ARG A 611 3.36 -4.56 0.53
CA ARG A 611 3.41 -5.79 -0.28
C ARG A 611 3.11 -7.01 0.57
N PHE A 612 2.09 -7.74 0.18
CA PHE A 612 1.67 -8.99 0.79
C PHE A 612 2.48 -10.18 0.26
N ARG A 613 2.24 -11.37 0.79
CA ARG A 613 2.99 -12.58 0.42
C ARG A 613 2.69 -13.11 -0.98
N SER A 614 1.49 -12.86 -1.50
CA SER A 614 1.16 -13.07 -2.91
C SER A 614 2.00 -12.20 -3.85
N GLY A 615 2.67 -11.17 -3.32
CA GLY A 615 3.32 -10.15 -4.10
C GLY A 615 2.38 -9.02 -4.52
N ILE A 616 1.08 -9.14 -4.25
CA ILE A 616 0.13 -8.02 -4.42
C ILE A 616 0.60 -6.86 -3.57
N GLU A 617 0.59 -5.66 -4.14
CA GLU A 617 0.89 -4.42 -3.46
C GLU A 617 -0.36 -3.55 -3.38
N ALA A 618 -0.60 -2.94 -2.23
CA ALA A 618 -1.63 -1.91 -2.06
C ALA A 618 -0.99 -0.67 -1.44
N GLY A 619 -1.31 0.51 -1.96
CA GLY A 619 -0.70 1.74 -1.49
C GLY A 619 -1.51 2.99 -1.73
N PHE A 620 -0.99 4.10 -1.22
CA PHE A 620 -1.51 5.43 -1.45
C PHE A 620 -0.38 6.43 -1.62
N TRP A 621 -0.68 7.55 -2.26
CA TRP A 621 0.22 8.69 -2.32
C TRP A 621 -0.50 9.99 -2.01
N TYR A 622 0.29 10.97 -1.59
CA TYR A 622 -0.13 12.35 -1.44
C TYR A 622 1.01 13.27 -1.90
N THR A 623 0.68 14.17 -2.82
CA THR A 623 1.61 15.12 -3.42
C THR A 623 1.22 16.53 -3.05
N LYS A 624 2.18 17.28 -2.52
CA LYS A 624 2.03 18.70 -2.24
C LYS A 624 3.11 19.48 -2.97
N THR A 625 2.68 20.34 -3.87
CA THR A 625 3.56 21.23 -4.63
C THR A 625 3.10 22.68 -4.49
N ASN A 626 3.86 23.58 -5.10
CA ASN A 626 3.46 24.97 -5.29
C ASN A 626 2.46 25.18 -6.45
N GLY A 627 1.97 24.10 -7.08
CA GLY A 627 0.91 24.15 -8.09
C GLY A 627 -0.44 24.57 -7.48
N HIS A 628 -1.05 25.61 -8.03
CA HIS A 628 -2.30 26.19 -7.53
C HIS A 628 -3.51 25.69 -8.35
N ASP A 629 -3.80 24.39 -8.28
CA ASP A 629 -4.97 23.80 -8.95
C ASP A 629 -6.26 24.18 -8.22
N ILE A 630 -6.94 25.22 -8.69
CA ILE A 630 -8.15 25.78 -8.08
C ILE A 630 -9.45 25.31 -8.75
N THR A 631 -9.37 24.40 -9.73
CA THR A 631 -10.56 23.92 -10.44
C THR A 631 -11.00 22.57 -9.90
N SER A 632 -12.31 22.32 -9.95
CA SER A 632 -12.95 21.18 -9.26
C SER A 632 -12.18 19.88 -9.53
N PRO A 633 -11.75 19.13 -8.48
CA PRO A 633 -12.21 19.21 -7.09
C PRO A 633 -11.54 20.29 -6.21
N GLY A 634 -10.61 21.08 -6.76
CA GLY A 634 -10.01 22.25 -6.11
C GLY A 634 -10.96 23.46 -6.08
N THR A 635 -10.64 24.42 -5.23
CA THR A 635 -11.30 25.74 -5.17
C THR A 635 -10.26 26.83 -4.89
N PRO A 636 -10.54 28.12 -5.17
CA PRO A 636 -9.63 29.21 -4.81
C PRO A 636 -9.23 29.24 -3.32
N SER A 637 -10.15 28.85 -2.43
CA SER A 637 -9.90 28.80 -0.99
C SER A 637 -9.15 27.54 -0.52
N LYS A 638 -9.18 26.49 -1.34
CA LYS A 638 -8.63 25.17 -1.04
C LYS A 638 -8.21 24.49 -2.36
N PRO A 639 -7.00 24.78 -2.85
CA PRO A 639 -6.47 24.13 -4.04
C PRO A 639 -6.45 22.61 -3.90
N TYR A 640 -6.61 21.92 -5.02
CA TYR A 640 -6.44 20.48 -5.11
C TYR A 640 -4.96 20.12 -4.96
N TYR A 641 -4.73 18.98 -4.30
CA TYR A 641 -3.43 18.35 -4.17
C TYR A 641 -3.58 16.92 -4.67
N ASP A 642 -2.65 16.51 -5.52
CA ASP A 642 -2.65 15.18 -6.09
C ASP A 642 -2.56 14.12 -4.99
N LYS A 643 -3.41 13.10 -5.13
CA LYS A 643 -3.56 12.01 -4.17
C LYS A 643 -4.32 10.88 -4.82
N GLY A 644 -3.98 9.66 -4.45
CA GLY A 644 -4.67 8.47 -4.93
C GLY A 644 -4.34 7.22 -4.14
N LEU A 645 -5.08 6.17 -4.46
CA LEU A 645 -4.82 4.80 -4.02
C LEU A 645 -4.36 3.98 -5.23
N PHE A 646 -3.54 2.96 -5.03
CA PHE A 646 -3.18 2.02 -6.08
C PHE A 646 -3.09 0.59 -5.58
N PHE A 647 -3.24 -0.33 -6.52
CA PHE A 647 -3.06 -1.76 -6.35
C PHE A 647 -2.19 -2.28 -7.49
N SER A 648 -1.18 -3.08 -7.17
CA SER A 648 -0.38 -3.82 -8.14
C SER A 648 -0.59 -5.30 -7.89
N ILE A 649 -1.03 -6.04 -8.90
CA ILE A 649 -1.41 -7.44 -8.78
C ILE A 649 -0.47 -8.26 -9.67
N PRO A 650 0.52 -8.99 -9.12
CA PRO A 650 1.27 -9.95 -9.90
C PRO A 650 0.34 -11.06 -10.34
N LEU A 651 0.19 -11.21 -11.66
CA LEU A 651 -0.76 -12.16 -12.23
C LEU A 651 -0.34 -13.60 -11.95
N ASN A 652 0.92 -13.86 -11.56
CA ASN A 652 1.31 -15.19 -11.10
C ASN A 652 0.40 -15.70 -10.00
N SER A 653 -0.04 -14.90 -9.03
CA SER A 653 -0.89 -15.40 -7.94
C SER A 653 -2.26 -15.85 -8.42
N LEU A 654 -2.66 -15.41 -9.62
CA LEU A 654 -3.93 -15.68 -10.28
C LEU A 654 -3.83 -16.74 -11.40
N LEU A 655 -2.61 -17.17 -11.76
CA LEU A 655 -2.35 -18.06 -12.88
C LEU A 655 -1.89 -19.45 -12.43
N THR A 656 -2.13 -20.46 -13.27
CA THR A 656 -1.76 -21.87 -13.08
C THR A 656 -0.29 -22.18 -13.41
N PHE A 657 0.50 -21.17 -13.71
CA PHE A 657 1.93 -21.21 -13.99
C PHE A 657 2.60 -19.93 -13.44
N ASP A 658 3.91 -19.91 -13.35
CA ASP A 658 4.67 -18.73 -12.89
C ASP A 658 4.75 -17.67 -14.00
N ALA A 659 4.60 -16.41 -13.63
CA ALA A 659 4.62 -15.28 -14.56
C ALA A 659 5.22 -14.05 -13.87
N ARG A 660 5.78 -13.15 -14.67
CA ARG A 660 6.31 -11.87 -14.18
C ARG A 660 5.43 -10.68 -14.51
N THR A 661 4.27 -10.92 -15.14
CA THR A 661 3.30 -9.87 -15.47
C THR A 661 2.62 -9.33 -14.22
N THR A 662 2.51 -8.02 -14.14
CA THR A 662 1.75 -7.29 -13.12
C THR A 662 0.60 -6.53 -13.77
N GLY A 663 -0.56 -6.50 -13.09
CA GLY A 663 -1.68 -5.64 -13.43
C GLY A 663 -1.77 -4.50 -12.42
N ASP A 664 -1.64 -3.27 -12.89
CA ASP A 664 -1.65 -2.07 -12.04
C ASP A 664 -2.96 -1.30 -12.18
N PHE A 665 -3.53 -0.92 -11.04
CA PHE A 665 -4.78 -0.17 -10.94
C PHE A 665 -4.59 1.00 -10.01
N SER A 666 -5.09 2.18 -10.38
CA SER A 666 -5.05 3.34 -9.51
C SER A 666 -6.37 4.11 -9.49
N LEU A 667 -6.68 4.69 -8.35
CA LEU A 667 -7.85 5.53 -8.11
C LEU A 667 -7.38 6.94 -7.78
N SER A 668 -7.35 7.80 -8.79
CA SER A 668 -7.08 9.23 -8.66
C SER A 668 -7.82 10.01 -9.75
N PRO A 669 -8.07 11.32 -9.57
CA PRO A 669 -8.54 12.18 -10.65
C PRO A 669 -7.54 12.21 -11.82
N TRP A 670 -7.88 11.56 -12.93
CA TRP A 670 -7.05 11.41 -14.13
C TRP A 670 -6.91 12.67 -14.99
N THR A 671 -7.68 13.72 -14.71
CA THR A 671 -7.68 14.98 -15.47
C THR A 671 -6.98 16.15 -14.75
N ARG A 672 -6.17 15.88 -13.72
CA ARG A 672 -5.45 16.92 -12.94
C ARG A 672 -3.96 16.94 -13.27
N ASP A 673 -3.39 18.14 -13.30
CA ASP A 673 -2.00 18.37 -13.73
C ASP A 673 -1.02 18.59 -12.57
N VAL A 674 -1.50 18.99 -11.39
CA VAL A 674 -0.66 19.28 -10.22
C VAL A 674 0.07 18.02 -9.74
N GLY A 675 1.37 18.12 -9.46
CA GLY A 675 2.16 17.03 -8.87
C GLY A 675 2.30 15.78 -9.75
N GLN A 676 2.08 15.91 -11.07
CA GLN A 676 2.16 14.80 -12.02
C GLN A 676 3.61 14.46 -12.38
N MET A 677 3.90 13.18 -12.52
CA MET A 677 5.20 12.67 -12.97
C MET A 677 5.05 12.04 -14.35
N VAL A 678 6.11 12.10 -15.15
CA VAL A 678 6.20 11.36 -16.41
C VAL A 678 6.27 9.87 -16.12
N MET A 679 5.69 9.01 -16.97
CA MET A 679 5.98 7.58 -16.88
C MET A 679 7.48 7.35 -17.14
N THR A 680 8.18 6.87 -16.11
CA THR A 680 9.64 6.67 -16.16
C THR A 680 9.94 5.48 -17.07
N PRO A 681 10.82 5.61 -18.09
CA PRO A 681 11.11 4.52 -19.01
C PRO A 681 12.03 3.44 -18.42
N GLY A 682 11.47 2.63 -17.52
CA GLY A 682 12.20 1.60 -16.77
C GLY A 682 12.79 2.14 -15.48
N ASP A 683 11.96 2.30 -14.45
CA ASP A 683 12.41 2.77 -13.13
C ASP A 683 13.37 1.75 -12.49
N LEU A 684 14.58 2.22 -12.16
CA LEU A 684 15.63 1.36 -11.62
C LEU A 684 15.27 0.78 -10.25
N TYR A 685 14.53 1.51 -9.41
CA TYR A 685 14.14 1.01 -8.11
C TYR A 685 13.19 -0.16 -8.26
N ASP A 686 12.17 -0.04 -9.12
CA ASP A 686 11.23 -1.13 -9.38
C ASP A 686 11.90 -2.35 -10.01
N ILE A 687 12.87 -2.16 -10.93
CA ILE A 687 13.65 -3.25 -11.54
C ILE A 687 14.49 -4.00 -10.49
N VAL A 688 15.12 -3.29 -9.56
CA VAL A 688 16.10 -3.86 -8.61
C VAL A 688 15.43 -4.36 -7.32
N SER A 689 14.37 -3.70 -6.84
CA SER A 689 13.85 -3.91 -5.49
C SER A 689 13.25 -5.28 -5.25
N ASP A 690 12.58 -5.84 -6.26
CA ASP A 690 11.88 -7.12 -6.16
C ASP A 690 12.86 -8.31 -6.14
N PRO A 691 13.77 -8.44 -7.12
CA PRO A 691 14.83 -9.45 -7.07
C PRO A 691 15.69 -9.34 -5.81
N ARG A 692 16.09 -8.11 -5.42
CA ARG A 692 16.89 -7.90 -4.21
C ARG A 692 16.16 -8.34 -2.95
N ARG A 693 14.85 -8.12 -2.86
CA ARG A 693 14.06 -8.60 -1.73
C ARG A 693 14.08 -10.12 -1.61
N ASP A 694 13.99 -10.84 -2.72
CA ASP A 694 14.09 -12.30 -2.72
C ASP A 694 15.46 -12.81 -2.25
N ILE A 695 16.52 -12.10 -2.63
CA ILE A 695 17.91 -12.41 -2.26
C ILE A 695 18.20 -12.05 -0.79
N ASP A 696 17.70 -10.90 -0.33
CA ASP A 696 17.88 -10.41 1.05
C ASP A 696 16.98 -11.16 2.05
N ALA A 697 16.02 -11.96 1.56
CA ALA A 697 15.13 -12.74 2.41
C ALA A 697 15.86 -13.97 2.98
N TYR A 698 15.99 -14.02 4.31
CA TYR A 698 16.57 -15.12 5.07
C TYR A 698 18.00 -15.50 4.65
N ASP A 699 18.12 -16.53 3.82
CA ASP A 699 19.37 -17.11 3.35
C ASP A 699 19.56 -16.93 1.83
N GLY A 700 18.68 -16.17 1.17
CA GLY A 700 18.74 -15.84 -0.26
C GLY A 700 18.50 -17.00 -1.23
N LEU A 701 18.26 -18.21 -0.74
CA LEU A 701 18.03 -19.38 -1.59
C LEU A 701 16.56 -19.57 -1.97
N GLY A 702 15.61 -19.00 -1.22
CA GLY A 702 14.17 -19.13 -1.53
C GLY A 702 13.73 -20.58 -1.74
N ASN A 703 12.82 -20.82 -2.69
CA ASN A 703 12.35 -22.16 -3.09
C ASN A 703 13.31 -22.84 -4.09
N PHE A 704 14.57 -23.01 -3.67
CA PHE A 704 15.70 -23.35 -4.53
C PHE A 704 15.57 -24.69 -5.27
N ALA A 705 15.32 -25.78 -4.55
CA ALA A 705 15.29 -27.13 -5.12
C ALA A 705 13.88 -27.57 -5.55
N GLU A 706 12.85 -26.76 -5.27
CA GLU A 706 11.44 -27.02 -5.59
C GLU A 706 10.91 -28.34 -5.02
N ARG A 707 11.47 -28.80 -3.91
CA ARG A 707 11.05 -30.03 -3.27
C ARG A 707 9.85 -29.77 -2.35
N PRO A 708 8.90 -30.71 -2.20
CA PRO A 708 7.78 -30.56 -1.28
C PRO A 708 8.20 -30.28 0.18
N ASP A 709 9.35 -30.79 0.62
CA ASP A 709 9.85 -30.56 1.97
C ASP A 709 10.44 -29.16 2.17
N GLU A 710 10.92 -28.49 1.11
CA GLU A 710 11.38 -27.10 1.19
C GLU A 710 10.23 -26.11 1.43
N GLN A 711 9.03 -26.39 0.90
CA GLN A 711 7.86 -25.51 1.01
C GLN A 711 7.46 -25.23 2.47
N ASN A 712 7.77 -26.17 3.37
CA ASN A 712 7.50 -26.07 4.79
C ASN A 712 8.61 -25.34 5.58
N LEU A 713 9.73 -25.01 4.94
CA LEU A 713 10.81 -24.30 5.62
C LEU A 713 10.40 -22.84 5.87
N PRO A 714 10.64 -22.28 7.07
CA PRO A 714 10.42 -20.86 7.35
C PRO A 714 11.20 -19.90 6.44
N LYS A 715 12.21 -20.40 5.71
CA LYS A 715 13.02 -19.61 4.77
C LYS A 715 12.36 -19.49 3.39
N VAL A 716 11.44 -20.42 3.08
CA VAL A 716 10.66 -20.45 1.83
C VAL A 716 9.27 -19.85 2.06
N THR A 717 8.64 -20.27 3.15
CA THR A 717 7.34 -19.78 3.60
C THR A 717 7.50 -19.21 5.02
N PRO A 718 7.94 -17.95 5.16
CA PRO A 718 8.17 -17.37 6.47
C PRO A 718 6.93 -17.37 7.36
N PRO A 719 7.03 -17.35 8.70
CA PRO A 719 5.89 -17.04 9.56
C PRO A 719 5.54 -15.55 9.44
N GLN A 720 4.25 -15.19 9.54
CA GLN A 720 3.90 -13.77 9.50
C GLN A 720 4.29 -13.09 10.79
N PRO A 721 5.07 -12.00 10.75
CA PRO A 721 5.24 -11.18 11.94
C PRO A 721 3.86 -10.58 12.28
N SER A 722 3.27 -10.99 13.41
CA SER A 722 2.13 -10.30 13.96
C SER A 722 2.64 -9.06 14.69
N TYR A 723 2.34 -7.88 14.14
CA TYR A 723 2.66 -6.61 14.78
C TYR A 723 1.37 -5.90 15.15
N HIS A 724 1.03 -5.96 16.43
CA HIS A 724 0.03 -5.12 17.05
C HIS A 724 0.75 -4.06 17.89
N PRO A 725 0.62 -2.76 17.59
CA PRO A 725 1.20 -1.73 18.45
C PRO A 725 0.46 -1.65 19.80
N TRP A 726 -0.80 -2.08 19.85
CA TRP A 726 -1.69 -1.88 20.98
C TRP A 726 -1.31 -2.60 22.28
N PRO A 727 -0.76 -3.83 22.29
CA PRO A 727 -0.21 -4.42 23.51
C PRO A 727 0.90 -3.57 24.14
N MET A 728 1.81 -3.00 23.33
CA MET A 728 2.85 -2.08 23.81
C MET A 728 2.25 -0.79 24.35
N VAL A 729 1.33 -0.18 23.59
CA VAL A 729 0.59 1.03 24.03
C VAL A 729 -0.19 0.75 25.32
N ARG A 730 -0.90 -0.38 25.42
CA ARG A 730 -1.68 -0.78 26.61
C ARG A 730 -0.80 -0.93 27.84
N LEU A 731 0.30 -1.68 27.75
CA LEU A 731 1.20 -1.88 28.89
C LEU A 731 1.80 -0.54 29.33
N ARG A 732 2.20 0.30 28.36
CA ARG A 732 2.64 1.67 28.62
C ARG A 732 1.57 2.54 29.27
N LEU A 733 0.31 2.41 28.86
CA LEU A 733 -0.82 3.12 29.45
C LEU A 733 -1.19 2.62 30.85
N GLU A 734 -1.08 1.32 31.12
CA GLU A 734 -1.26 0.75 32.46
C GLU A 734 -0.17 1.26 33.41
N ASP A 735 1.09 1.28 32.98
CA ASP A 735 2.20 1.83 33.76
C ASP A 735 2.05 3.36 33.94
N SER A 736 1.69 4.08 32.88
CA SER A 736 1.41 5.52 32.95
C SER A 736 0.23 5.84 33.88
N GLY A 737 -0.82 5.03 33.88
CA GLY A 737 -1.97 5.16 34.78
C GLY A 737 -1.58 4.96 36.25
N ARG A 738 -0.64 4.06 36.54
CA ARG A 738 -0.09 3.88 37.90
C ARG A 738 0.74 5.08 38.35
N GLN A 739 1.55 5.65 37.45
CA GLN A 739 2.34 6.85 37.74
C GLN A 739 1.52 8.15 37.77
N TRP A 740 0.37 8.22 37.07
CA TRP A 740 -0.59 9.32 37.22
C TRP A 740 -1.01 9.50 38.68
N LEU A 741 -1.14 8.41 39.43
CA LEU A 741 -1.47 8.45 40.86
C LEU A 741 -0.31 9.01 41.71
N GLN A 742 0.94 8.94 41.24
CA GLN A 742 2.18 9.33 41.94
C GLN A 742 2.76 10.69 41.50
N PHE A 743 2.03 11.47 40.70
CA PHE A 743 2.49 12.78 40.22
C PHE A 743 2.67 13.75 41.42
N ASP A 744 3.91 14.01 41.83
CA ASP A 744 4.25 14.75 43.07
C ASP A 744 3.90 16.26 43.03
N ASP A 745 3.71 16.83 41.83
CA ASP A 745 3.46 18.27 41.60
C ASP A 745 2.02 18.59 41.13
N LYS A 746 1.02 17.77 41.50
CA LYS A 746 -0.39 17.94 41.08
C LYS A 746 -0.98 19.30 41.46
N ALA A 747 -0.74 19.75 42.70
CA ALA A 747 -1.32 20.99 43.19
C ALA A 747 -0.73 22.22 42.48
N THR A 748 0.59 22.22 42.26
CA THR A 748 1.32 23.31 41.59
C THR A 748 0.95 23.41 40.12
N SER A 749 0.90 22.27 39.41
CA SER A 749 0.56 22.21 37.99
C SER A 749 -0.92 22.54 37.73
N LEU A 750 -1.85 22.02 38.53
CA LEU A 750 -3.28 22.35 38.43
C LEU A 750 -3.56 23.80 38.85
N GLY A 751 -2.88 24.31 39.89
CA GLY A 751 -2.99 25.69 40.32
C GLY A 751 -2.51 26.67 39.25
N THR A 752 -1.35 26.41 38.64
CA THR A 752 -0.81 27.21 37.54
C THR A 752 -1.72 27.13 36.31
N ALA A 753 -2.22 25.94 35.97
CA ALA A 753 -3.16 25.75 34.87
C ALA A 753 -4.46 26.54 35.10
N ALA A 754 -5.01 26.52 36.33
CA ALA A 754 -6.21 27.28 36.68
C ALA A 754 -5.98 28.79 36.54
N VAL A 755 -4.87 29.31 37.04
CA VAL A 755 -4.52 30.75 36.93
C VAL A 755 -4.36 31.17 35.47
N LEU A 756 -3.61 30.41 34.67
CA LEU A 756 -3.43 30.68 33.24
C LEU A 756 -4.74 30.60 32.46
N SER A 757 -5.61 29.65 32.80
CA SER A 757 -6.93 29.49 32.17
C SER A 757 -7.84 30.66 32.47
N LEU A 758 -7.89 31.12 33.73
CA LEU A 758 -8.69 32.27 34.15
C LEU A 758 -8.17 33.58 33.55
N ALA A 759 -6.84 33.76 33.52
CA ALA A 759 -6.22 34.92 32.88
C ALA A 759 -6.51 34.96 31.38
N ALA A 760 -6.39 33.83 30.68
CA ALA A 760 -6.70 33.71 29.26
C ALA A 760 -8.19 33.98 28.98
N ALA A 761 -9.10 33.47 29.82
CA ALA A 761 -10.54 33.73 29.71
C ALA A 761 -10.89 35.21 29.88
N GLY A 762 -10.21 35.91 30.79
CA GLY A 762 -10.34 37.36 30.95
C GLY A 762 -9.91 38.16 29.71
N LEU A 763 -9.01 37.58 28.90
CA LEU A 763 -8.47 38.20 27.69
C LEU A 763 -9.16 37.75 26.39
N ASP A 764 -10.16 36.85 26.45
CA ASP A 764 -10.83 36.33 25.24
C ASP A 764 -11.44 37.42 24.35
N ARG A 765 -12.15 38.37 24.96
CA ARG A 765 -12.79 39.49 24.24
C ARG A 765 -11.78 40.46 23.62
N PRO A 766 -10.82 41.05 24.38
CA PRO A 766 -9.87 41.99 23.80
C PRO A 766 -9.01 41.34 22.71
N VAL A 767 -8.60 40.08 22.90
CA VAL A 767 -7.79 39.35 21.92
C VAL A 767 -8.60 39.04 20.66
N ASN A 768 -9.84 38.56 20.79
CA ASN A 768 -10.71 38.34 19.62
C ASN A 768 -10.94 39.63 18.81
N ARG A 769 -11.17 40.77 19.48
CA ARG A 769 -11.32 42.07 18.78
C ARG A 769 -10.05 42.48 18.04
N ALA A 770 -8.88 42.29 18.64
CA ALA A 770 -7.60 42.60 17.99
C ALA A 770 -7.41 41.79 16.70
N PHE A 771 -7.78 40.50 16.71
CA PHE A 771 -7.71 39.64 15.53
C PHE A 771 -8.82 39.92 14.51
N GLN A 772 -10.03 40.27 14.95
CA GLN A 772 -11.14 40.66 14.07
C GLN A 772 -10.75 41.85 13.18
N ASN A 773 -10.09 42.86 13.76
CA ASN A 773 -9.66 44.06 13.03
C ASN A 773 -8.62 43.79 11.93
N HIS A 774 -7.96 42.62 11.95
CA HIS A 774 -6.90 42.25 11.01
C HIS A 774 -7.22 40.95 10.26
N GLN A 775 -8.44 40.45 10.35
CA GLN A 775 -8.82 39.13 9.82
C GLN A 775 -8.67 39.04 8.30
N ASP A 776 -8.78 40.18 7.60
CA ASP A 776 -8.61 40.23 6.16
C ASP A 776 -7.17 40.32 5.67
N ASN A 777 -6.22 40.57 6.58
CA ASN A 777 -4.80 40.64 6.26
C ASN A 777 -4.29 39.26 5.78
N ARG A 778 -3.55 39.27 4.67
CA ARG A 778 -2.88 38.08 4.11
C ARG A 778 -2.04 37.33 5.15
N LEU A 779 -1.30 38.05 5.98
CA LEU A 779 -0.47 37.44 7.04
C LEU A 779 -1.32 36.65 8.06
N MET A 780 -2.49 37.16 8.45
CA MET A 780 -3.40 36.47 9.38
C MET A 780 -4.05 35.24 8.74
N LYS A 781 -4.42 35.34 7.45
CA LYS A 781 -4.96 34.23 6.66
C LYS A 781 -3.93 33.12 6.44
N ASP A 782 -2.67 33.47 6.20
CA ASP A 782 -1.56 32.52 6.03
C ASP A 782 -1.19 31.86 7.36
N TRP A 783 -1.12 32.63 8.45
CA TRP A 783 -0.88 32.08 9.79
C TRP A 783 -2.01 31.14 10.24
N GLY A 784 -3.26 31.49 9.96
CA GLY A 784 -4.40 30.61 10.21
C GLY A 784 -4.36 29.31 9.41
N ARG A 785 -3.90 29.36 8.15
CA ARG A 785 -3.69 28.15 7.32
C ARG A 785 -2.54 27.29 7.84
N PHE A 786 -1.43 27.91 8.23
CA PHE A 786 -0.29 27.22 8.85
C PHE A 786 -0.69 26.49 10.14
N GLY A 787 -1.39 27.18 11.05
CA GLY A 787 -1.86 26.61 12.32
C GLY A 787 -2.87 25.46 12.15
N LYS A 788 -3.64 25.44 11.06
CA LYS A 788 -4.53 24.30 10.73
C LYS A 788 -3.75 23.06 10.30
N GLY A 789 -2.64 23.21 9.61
CA GLY A 789 -1.82 22.08 9.11
C GLY A 789 -0.85 21.50 10.15
N LEU A 790 -0.38 22.32 11.09
CA LEU A 790 0.74 21.97 11.96
C LEU A 790 0.51 20.74 12.87
N PRO A 791 -0.67 20.52 13.49
CA PRO A 791 -0.90 19.31 14.29
C PRO A 791 -0.78 18.02 13.48
N TYR A 792 -1.22 18.05 12.21
CA TYR A 792 -1.09 16.90 11.30
C TYR A 792 0.37 16.65 10.92
N ALA A 793 1.13 17.72 10.66
CA ALA A 793 2.56 17.62 10.41
C ALA A 793 3.31 17.06 11.64
N ALA A 794 2.98 17.52 12.85
CA ALA A 794 3.57 17.03 14.08
C ALA A 794 3.25 15.54 14.33
N ALA A 795 2.01 15.12 14.09
CA ALA A 795 1.63 13.71 14.16
C ALA A 795 2.35 12.86 13.11
N ALA A 796 2.44 13.34 11.87
CA ALA A 796 3.17 12.66 10.80
C ALA A 796 4.67 12.52 11.10
N LEU A 797 5.31 13.59 11.60
CA LEU A 797 6.71 13.57 12.04
C LEU A 797 6.91 12.64 13.24
N SER A 798 5.97 12.57 14.16
CA SER A 798 6.01 11.63 15.30
C SER A 798 5.91 10.18 14.82
N GLY A 799 5.04 9.90 13.84
CA GLY A 799 4.95 8.60 13.18
C GLY A 799 6.20 8.25 12.38
N ALA A 800 6.82 9.22 11.70
CA ALA A 800 8.09 9.04 11.03
C ALA A 800 9.23 8.77 12.03
N ALA A 801 9.31 9.52 13.12
CA ALA A 801 10.26 9.29 14.20
C ALA A 801 10.09 7.89 14.80
N PHE A 802 8.84 7.48 15.06
CA PHE A 802 8.50 6.13 15.50
C PHE A 802 8.96 5.04 14.51
N ALA A 803 8.74 5.25 13.22
CA ALA A 803 8.96 4.25 12.18
C ALA A 803 10.42 4.19 11.68
N LEU A 804 11.14 5.31 11.70
CA LEU A 804 12.45 5.50 11.06
C LEU A 804 13.57 5.80 12.06
N GLY A 805 13.23 6.12 13.31
CA GLY A 805 14.20 6.53 14.33
C GLY A 805 14.98 5.36 14.93
N ASP A 806 16.14 5.70 15.51
CA ASP A 806 16.83 4.80 16.44
C ASP A 806 15.95 4.52 17.68
N ASP A 807 16.39 3.63 18.58
CA ASP A 807 15.57 3.24 19.75
C ASP A 807 15.05 4.45 20.55
N ARG A 808 15.85 5.52 20.66
CA ARG A 808 15.49 6.73 21.38
C ARG A 808 14.45 7.56 20.63
N LEU A 809 14.69 7.82 19.34
CA LEU A 809 13.79 8.60 18.49
C LEU A 809 12.48 7.87 18.21
N SER A 810 12.55 6.56 17.99
CA SER A 810 11.39 5.69 17.82
C SER A 810 10.52 5.70 19.07
N ASN A 811 11.13 5.52 20.25
CA ASN A 811 10.40 5.58 21.51
C ASN A 811 9.71 6.94 21.67
N THR A 812 10.44 8.04 21.47
CA THR A 812 9.90 9.41 21.58
C THR A 812 8.72 9.66 20.63
N GLY A 813 8.83 9.19 19.38
CA GLY A 813 7.76 9.29 18.38
C GLY A 813 6.49 8.56 18.80
N LEU A 814 6.62 7.39 19.42
CA LEU A 814 5.48 6.66 19.97
C LEU A 814 4.81 7.42 21.13
N ILE A 815 5.59 7.94 22.08
CA ILE A 815 5.05 8.74 23.20
C ILE A 815 4.28 9.95 22.67
N ALA A 816 4.81 10.63 21.65
CA ALA A 816 4.16 11.78 21.02
C ALA A 816 2.83 11.43 20.35
N LEU A 817 2.74 10.29 19.68
CA LEU A 817 1.49 9.80 19.08
C LEU A 817 0.45 9.43 20.14
N GLU A 818 0.85 8.72 21.19
CA GLU A 818 -0.02 8.36 22.32
C GLU A 818 -0.54 9.64 23.00
N SER A 819 0.36 10.56 23.33
CA SER A 819 0.03 11.85 23.95
C SER A 819 -0.98 12.64 23.12
N SER A 820 -0.80 12.65 21.80
CA SER A 820 -1.71 13.31 20.86
C SER A 820 -3.11 12.71 20.87
N ALA A 821 -3.21 11.37 20.90
CA ALA A 821 -4.48 10.67 20.97
C ALA A 821 -5.22 10.96 22.29
N PHE A 822 -4.52 10.90 23.42
CA PHE A 822 -5.10 11.21 24.74
C PHE A 822 -5.56 12.67 24.85
N ALA A 823 -4.73 13.61 24.39
CA ALA A 823 -5.08 15.03 24.39
C ALA A 823 -6.31 15.29 23.50
N LEU A 824 -6.43 14.60 22.37
CA LEU A 824 -7.60 14.69 21.50
C LEU A 824 -8.86 14.17 22.19
N VAL A 825 -8.82 12.99 22.79
CA VAL A 825 -9.96 12.41 23.52
C VAL A 825 -10.39 13.32 24.68
N GLY A 826 -9.44 13.81 25.47
CA GLY A 826 -9.71 14.77 26.55
C GLY A 826 -10.34 16.06 26.05
N SER A 827 -9.83 16.61 24.94
CA SER A 827 -10.37 17.82 24.32
C SER A 827 -11.80 17.62 23.79
N GLU A 828 -12.10 16.48 23.17
CA GLU A 828 -13.46 16.14 22.70
C GLU A 828 -14.45 15.95 23.87
N ALA A 829 -14.02 15.36 24.98
CA ALA A 829 -14.84 15.25 26.19
C ALA A 829 -15.16 16.63 26.79
N LEU A 830 -14.17 17.51 26.88
CA LEU A 830 -14.36 18.89 27.35
C LEU A 830 -15.28 19.69 26.41
N LYS A 831 -15.16 19.49 25.09
CA LYS A 831 -16.08 20.07 24.10
C LYS A 831 -17.52 19.67 24.32
N PHE A 832 -17.76 18.39 24.57
CA PHE A 832 -19.09 17.89 24.84
C PHE A 832 -19.67 18.47 26.14
N ALA A 833 -18.84 18.59 27.19
CA ALA A 833 -19.25 19.08 28.49
C ALA A 833 -19.52 20.60 28.52
N VAL A 834 -18.61 21.39 27.97
CA VAL A 834 -18.67 22.86 28.04
C VAL A 834 -19.56 23.45 26.95
N ASN A 835 -19.64 22.81 25.78
CA ASN A 835 -20.53 23.20 24.69
C ASN A 835 -20.42 24.67 24.25
N ARG A 836 -19.21 25.23 24.24
CA ARG A 836 -18.95 26.65 23.94
C ARG A 836 -19.05 26.99 22.45
N GLN A 837 -19.64 28.13 22.11
CA GLN A 837 -19.69 28.65 20.74
C GLN A 837 -18.36 29.31 20.31
N ARG A 838 -18.03 29.27 19.01
CA ARG A 838 -16.78 29.84 18.46
C ARG A 838 -16.85 31.37 18.34
N PRO A 839 -15.70 32.07 18.37
CA PRO A 839 -15.67 33.54 18.23
C PRO A 839 -16.11 34.04 16.85
N GLY A 840 -16.10 33.19 15.81
CA GLY A 840 -16.69 33.52 14.51
C GLY A 840 -18.22 33.56 14.50
N ASP A 841 -18.87 32.86 15.43
CA ASP A 841 -20.34 32.70 15.47
C ASP A 841 -21.01 33.51 16.60
N SER A 842 -20.22 34.04 17.55
CA SER A 842 -20.70 34.88 18.64
C SER A 842 -19.61 35.80 19.19
N ASP A 843 -20.02 37.01 19.60
CA ASP A 843 -19.16 37.95 20.33
C ASP A 843 -19.05 37.66 21.84
N SER A 844 -19.82 36.67 22.33
CA SER A 844 -19.82 36.30 23.74
C SER A 844 -19.09 34.97 23.97
N PRO A 845 -18.02 34.95 24.79
CA PRO A 845 -17.30 33.74 25.14
C PRO A 845 -18.15 32.72 25.92
N TRP A 846 -19.24 33.14 26.54
CA TRP A 846 -20.03 32.31 27.46
C TRP A 846 -21.28 31.68 26.82
N ARG A 847 -21.48 31.86 25.51
CA ARG A 847 -22.65 31.35 24.81
C ARG A 847 -22.43 29.89 24.42
N GLY A 848 -23.45 29.06 24.68
CA GLY A 848 -23.47 27.67 24.26
C GLY A 848 -23.92 27.49 22.80
N GLN A 849 -23.62 26.34 22.20
CA GLN A 849 -24.11 26.05 20.85
C GLN A 849 -25.66 26.03 20.79
N PRO A 850 -26.27 26.51 19.69
CA PRO A 850 -27.72 26.43 19.48
C PRO A 850 -28.26 24.99 19.49
N SER A 851 -29.54 24.83 19.86
CA SER A 851 -30.21 23.53 19.79
C SER A 851 -30.15 22.95 18.38
N GLY A 852 -29.76 21.68 18.25
CA GLY A 852 -29.60 20.99 16.96
C GLY A 852 -28.16 20.95 16.41
N GLN A 853 -27.23 21.75 16.94
CA GLN A 853 -25.81 21.66 16.57
C GLN A 853 -25.05 20.64 17.44
N SER A 854 -24.03 20.01 16.86
CA SER A 854 -23.22 19.01 17.56
C SER A 854 -22.33 19.66 18.61
N ARG A 855 -22.42 19.18 19.86
CA ARG A 855 -21.54 19.64 20.95
C ARG A 855 -20.07 19.33 20.71
N LEU A 856 -19.74 18.36 19.85
CA LEU A 856 -18.35 18.06 19.44
C LEU A 856 -17.77 19.11 18.47
N GLN A 857 -18.61 19.97 17.88
CA GLN A 857 -18.16 21.10 17.05
C GLN A 857 -17.88 22.37 17.86
N SER A 858 -18.07 22.31 19.19
CA SER A 858 -17.84 23.42 20.11
C SER A 858 -16.37 23.88 20.14
N SER A 859 -16.18 25.09 20.66
CA SER A 859 -14.93 25.84 20.66
C SER A 859 -13.95 25.37 21.75
N PHE A 860 -14.46 25.03 22.93
CA PHE A 860 -13.62 24.75 24.11
C PHE A 860 -13.43 23.24 24.31
N THR A 861 -12.23 22.67 24.29
CA THR A 861 -10.90 23.29 24.05
C THR A 861 -10.47 23.17 22.59
N SER A 862 -9.36 23.82 22.22
CA SER A 862 -8.83 23.68 20.86
C SER A 862 -8.12 22.34 20.65
N ASN A 863 -8.72 21.44 19.86
CA ASN A 863 -8.08 20.17 19.47
C ASN A 863 -6.71 20.38 18.77
N HIS A 864 -6.57 21.46 18.00
CA HIS A 864 -5.32 21.74 17.29
C HIS A 864 -4.21 22.08 18.28
N SER A 865 -4.52 22.90 19.29
CA SER A 865 -3.58 23.25 20.35
C SER A 865 -3.23 22.02 21.19
N ALA A 866 -4.24 21.25 21.60
CA ALA A 866 -4.06 20.04 22.42
C ALA A 866 -3.17 19.00 21.74
N VAL A 867 -3.45 18.65 20.49
CA VAL A 867 -2.64 17.69 19.74
C VAL A 867 -1.23 18.21 19.49
N LEU A 868 -1.07 19.50 19.14
CA LEU A 868 0.24 20.07 18.83
C LEU A 868 1.17 20.09 20.05
N PHE A 869 0.69 20.57 21.20
CA PHE A 869 1.48 20.56 22.43
C PHE A 869 1.75 19.13 22.91
N ALA A 870 0.81 18.20 22.75
CA ALA A 870 0.99 16.80 23.10
C ALA A 870 2.04 16.09 22.23
N ALA A 871 2.05 16.36 20.91
CA ALA A 871 3.05 15.81 20.01
C ALA A 871 4.45 16.36 20.30
N VAL A 872 4.55 17.66 20.61
CA VAL A 872 5.83 18.35 20.81
C VAL A 872 6.48 18.04 22.16
N THR A 873 5.68 17.91 23.23
CA THR A 873 6.17 17.83 24.60
C THR A 873 7.19 16.70 24.83
N PRO A 874 6.97 15.46 24.33
CA PRO A 874 7.96 14.39 24.47
C PRO A 874 9.30 14.72 23.82
N PHE A 875 9.31 15.34 22.63
CA PHE A 875 10.56 15.75 21.97
C PHE A 875 11.26 16.89 22.71
N ALA A 876 10.50 17.89 23.17
CA ALA A 876 11.04 19.03 23.91
C ALA A 876 11.73 18.57 25.20
N LYS A 877 11.14 17.60 25.90
CA LYS A 877 11.68 17.03 27.14
C LYS A 877 12.81 16.04 26.90
N GLU A 878 12.66 15.14 25.92
CA GLU A 878 13.64 14.09 25.67
C GLU A 878 14.96 14.62 25.11
N TYR A 879 14.91 15.67 24.28
CA TYR A 879 16.07 16.26 23.62
C TYR A 879 16.51 17.61 24.20
N ASP A 880 15.90 18.04 25.31
CA ASP A 880 16.13 19.34 25.95
C ASP A 880 16.01 20.52 24.96
N GLN A 881 14.91 20.54 24.21
CA GLN A 881 14.63 21.53 23.16
C GLN A 881 13.41 22.39 23.53
N PRO A 882 13.51 23.32 24.51
CA PRO A 882 12.38 24.11 24.98
C PRO A 882 11.81 25.07 23.93
N TRP A 883 12.59 25.41 22.89
CA TRP A 883 12.14 26.25 21.78
C TRP A 883 10.94 25.65 21.02
N LEU A 884 10.77 24.32 21.08
CA LEU A 884 9.64 23.64 20.47
C LEU A 884 8.29 24.08 21.07
N TYR A 885 8.25 24.46 22.35
CA TYR A 885 7.03 25.03 22.96
C TYR A 885 6.68 26.40 22.36
N GLY A 886 7.68 27.19 21.99
CA GLY A 886 7.49 28.44 21.26
C GLY A 886 6.91 28.19 19.87
N ALA A 887 7.43 27.19 19.15
CA ALA A 887 6.89 26.78 17.86
C ALA A 887 5.43 26.26 17.97
N ALA A 888 5.14 25.48 19.01
CA ALA A 888 3.80 24.99 19.31
C ALA A 888 2.82 26.13 19.63
N ALA A 889 3.24 27.11 20.44
CA ALA A 889 2.45 28.30 20.77
C ALA A 889 2.16 29.14 19.53
N LEU A 890 3.16 29.38 18.67
CA LEU A 890 2.98 30.09 17.39
C LEU A 890 2.01 29.35 16.48
N GLY A 891 2.14 28.03 16.34
CA GLY A 891 1.22 27.22 15.53
C GLY A 891 -0.23 27.27 16.07
N ALA A 892 -0.39 27.11 17.37
CA ALA A 892 -1.69 27.16 18.04
C ALA A 892 -2.34 28.56 17.96
N GLY A 893 -1.52 29.63 18.00
CA GLY A 893 -1.96 31.02 17.80
C GLY A 893 -2.65 31.27 16.46
N GLY A 894 -2.34 30.49 15.43
CA GLY A 894 -3.05 30.52 14.15
C GLY A 894 -4.57 30.25 14.29
N ARG A 895 -5.02 29.59 15.37
CA ARG A 895 -6.45 29.38 15.64
C ARG A 895 -7.18 30.63 16.13
N LEU A 896 -6.45 31.56 16.74
CA LEU A 896 -6.93 32.90 17.08
C LEU A 896 -7.02 33.76 15.82
N ALA A 897 -5.97 33.74 14.99
CA ALA A 897 -5.92 34.48 13.72
C ALA A 897 -7.05 34.15 12.75
N SER A 898 -7.53 32.90 12.80
CA SER A 898 -8.66 32.42 11.98
C SER A 898 -10.01 32.46 12.71
N ARG A 899 -10.04 32.98 13.95
CA ARG A 899 -11.24 33.10 14.81
C ARG A 899 -12.04 31.80 14.94
N ASP A 900 -11.34 30.67 14.93
CA ASP A 900 -11.95 29.35 15.16
C ASP A 900 -12.04 29.01 16.66
N HIS A 901 -11.22 29.67 17.48
CA HIS A 901 -11.11 29.41 18.93
C HIS A 901 -10.83 30.71 19.70
N TRP A 902 -11.35 30.80 20.93
CA TRP A 902 -11.01 31.86 21.89
C TRP A 902 -9.60 31.66 22.45
N LEU A 903 -9.00 32.68 23.08
CA LEU A 903 -7.65 32.58 23.66
C LEU A 903 -7.59 31.49 24.72
N SER A 904 -8.57 31.44 25.62
CA SER A 904 -8.65 30.40 26.64
C SER A 904 -8.81 29.01 26.03
N ASP A 905 -9.48 28.86 24.89
CA ASP A 905 -9.63 27.54 24.24
C ASP A 905 -8.27 27.02 23.76
N VAL A 906 -7.42 27.92 23.25
CA VAL A 906 -6.07 27.62 22.79
C VAL A 906 -5.13 27.35 23.96
N VAL A 907 -5.20 28.17 25.02
CA VAL A 907 -4.36 28.01 26.23
C VAL A 907 -4.71 26.72 26.97
N VAL A 908 -6.00 26.48 27.26
CA VAL A 908 -6.43 25.25 27.95
C VAL A 908 -6.15 24.02 27.09
N GLY A 909 -6.38 24.11 25.77
CA GLY A 909 -5.98 23.04 24.85
C GLY A 909 -4.47 22.74 24.93
N GLY A 910 -3.63 23.77 24.89
CA GLY A 910 -2.17 23.62 24.97
C GLY A 910 -1.70 23.06 26.31
N LEU A 911 -2.32 23.51 27.41
CA LEU A 911 -2.07 22.97 28.76
C LEU A 911 -2.45 21.50 28.86
N LEU A 912 -3.63 21.11 28.34
CA LEU A 912 -4.04 19.71 28.28
C LEU A 912 -3.00 18.88 27.54
N GLY A 913 -2.56 19.35 26.37
CA GLY A 913 -1.53 18.66 25.57
C GLY A 913 -0.16 18.59 26.25
N TYR A 914 0.27 19.67 26.91
CA TYR A 914 1.50 19.70 27.69
C TYR A 914 1.45 18.71 28.86
N LEU A 915 0.35 18.71 29.62
CA LEU A 915 0.18 17.84 30.78
C LEU A 915 0.13 16.37 30.36
N THR A 916 -0.61 16.01 29.31
CA THR A 916 -0.64 14.63 28.81
C THR A 916 0.71 14.20 28.26
N GLY A 917 1.38 15.06 27.50
CA GLY A 917 2.72 14.78 26.95
C GLY A 917 3.79 14.63 28.03
N ASN A 918 3.78 15.50 29.03
CA ASN A 918 4.74 15.43 30.15
C ASN A 918 4.46 14.20 31.01
N TRP A 919 3.19 13.89 31.27
CA TRP A 919 2.79 12.70 32.01
C TRP A 919 3.26 11.42 31.33
N LEU A 920 2.95 11.22 30.05
CA LEU A 920 3.36 10.01 29.33
C LEU A 920 4.87 9.93 29.13
N TRP A 921 5.56 11.06 28.91
CA TRP A 921 7.02 11.07 28.82
C TRP A 921 7.70 10.72 30.15
N GLN A 922 7.29 11.33 31.27
CA GLN A 922 7.83 11.00 32.59
C GLN A 922 7.57 9.54 32.94
N ALA A 923 6.32 9.09 32.71
CA ALA A 923 5.91 7.74 33.01
C ALA A 923 6.80 6.68 32.33
N GLN A 924 7.08 6.91 31.05
CA GLN A 924 7.79 5.96 30.20
C GLN A 924 9.33 6.15 30.23
N ARG A 925 9.85 7.12 31.01
CA ARG A 925 11.29 7.38 31.18
C ARG A 925 11.88 6.66 32.41
N ASP A 926 11.13 6.54 33.49
CA ASP A 926 11.65 6.08 34.79
C ASP A 926 11.37 4.60 35.13
N ASP A 927 10.39 3.94 34.48
CA ASP A 927 10.13 2.50 34.70
C ASP A 927 10.98 1.64 33.74
N SER A 928 12.16 1.22 34.22
CA SER A 928 13.15 0.43 33.49
C SER A 928 12.75 -1.02 33.21
N ARG A 929 11.48 -1.39 33.38
CA ARG A 929 11.04 -2.78 33.15
C ARG A 929 11.10 -3.20 31.69
N TYR A 930 11.14 -2.26 30.72
CA TYR A 930 11.21 -2.61 29.30
C TYR A 930 11.97 -1.57 28.47
N ARG A 931 13.19 -1.92 28.04
CA ARG A 931 13.82 -1.28 26.87
C ARG A 931 13.26 -1.96 25.62
N GLY A 932 12.09 -1.48 25.20
CA GLY A 932 11.46 -1.84 23.94
C GLY A 932 12.09 -1.07 22.80
N GLY A 933 13.08 -1.66 22.13
CA GLY A 933 13.74 -1.09 20.96
C GLY A 933 13.37 -1.83 19.69
N LEU A 934 13.27 -1.12 18.56
CA LEU A 934 13.35 -1.74 17.25
C LEU A 934 14.82 -2.13 17.06
N THR A 935 15.18 -3.34 17.47
CA THR A 935 16.48 -3.89 17.09
C THR A 935 16.49 -4.14 15.59
N ALA A 936 17.01 -3.17 14.85
CA ALA A 936 17.45 -3.32 13.48
C ALA A 936 18.90 -3.85 13.51
N GLY A 937 19.04 -5.17 13.45
CA GLY A 937 20.32 -5.81 13.18
C GLY A 937 20.45 -6.14 11.69
N PRO A 938 21.68 -6.39 11.18
CA PRO A 938 21.92 -6.75 9.78
C PRO A 938 21.13 -7.98 9.27
N LYS A 939 20.55 -8.78 10.18
CA LYS A 939 19.86 -10.05 9.87
C LYS A 939 18.48 -10.21 10.52
N GLN A 940 18.01 -9.21 11.28
CA GLN A 940 16.68 -9.24 11.89
C GLN A 940 16.22 -7.83 12.23
N VAL A 941 14.95 -7.55 11.91
CA VAL A 941 14.20 -6.46 12.53
C VAL A 941 13.25 -7.12 13.50
N GLY A 942 13.54 -6.98 14.78
CA GLY A 942 12.73 -7.53 15.87
C GLY A 942 12.52 -6.48 16.93
N VAL A 943 11.42 -6.59 17.67
CA VAL A 943 11.24 -5.83 18.90
C VAL A 943 12.05 -6.54 19.98
N ARG A 944 13.12 -5.90 20.46
CA ARG A 944 13.77 -6.37 21.69
C ARG A 944 12.91 -5.91 22.84
N ILE A 945 12.28 -6.86 23.52
CA ILE A 945 11.58 -6.60 24.77
C ILE A 945 12.48 -7.19 25.87
N ASP A 946 13.32 -6.35 26.48
CA ASP A 946 14.02 -6.77 27.69
C ASP A 946 12.98 -6.84 28.82
N VAL A 947 12.51 -8.04 29.16
CA VAL A 947 11.64 -8.29 30.31
C VAL A 947 12.51 -8.76 31.48
N PRO A 948 12.52 -8.09 32.65
CA PRO A 948 13.13 -8.68 33.83
C PRO A 948 12.32 -9.92 34.21
N LEU A 949 12.98 -11.08 34.15
CA LEU A 949 12.45 -12.31 34.74
C LEU A 949 12.17 -12.04 36.22
N ARG A 950 10.92 -12.23 36.64
CA ARG A 950 10.55 -12.35 38.05
C ARG A 950 10.40 -13.82 38.40
#